data_AF-A0A1Z5J9S2-F1
#
_entry.id   AF-A0A1Z5J9S2-F1
#
_cell.length_a   1.000
_cell.length_b   1.000
_cell.length_c   1.000
_cell.angle_alpha   90.00
_cell.angle_beta   90.00
_cell.angle_gamma   90.00
#
_symmetry.space_group_name_H-M   'P 1'
#
loop_
_entity.id
_entity.type
_entity.pdbx_description
1 polymer ?
#
loop_
_entity_poly.entity_id
_entity_poly.type
_entity_poly.pdbx_seq_one_letter_code
_entity_poly.pdbx_strand_id
1 'polypeptide(L)'
;MERKIDDSAELLEEEKKENEHTETTSFGPNKTNDNENRPLSSNNTENRGLQPSSSRRTVSWKLLYWIGFMLRFVFLDVSIALVFALSLMTIYLGRFTDEYLIPAGKLMTWNSQRAARELTYFHRYCDEEDQSTHYAADLLVDSDMTAEDATQVMLTHGAAMFPNILSEETATELRDFILEQNKKNEDMIYVIENTNRWSFYLTVDQHPSVSKALHELLNTNPLLIQSLEKIAGHNPAVIELTTITSAYGAVDQHWHQDVVPENNGAKYSRNFVPSYSLFIPLQNTTTAMGATGLCPGTTMCADGCGTFCAETGFRLSEATAEGNWPVGWGALVNQQTTHMGAGHTDPQGPHRVVMVITFAPRPRFGPHELETRMIGMGGSYSLHWSQWGHTLRDFSNPQRYMKQPWRTLRSLGLHKPSGTDWGWDFVSQTLQRVMNGDVGYYLDDLVEFVDNGGFPFLPQYLQGQLPPGEIKSARTGWIQIFRNTLEKWLEFVSRAYAHCLRFLLLAILVIVMFADKPFVQSVTMVARIGMVHLLIFLLSLWAWNNLESGSWALNVRRSAAFRVPSGPHPMYPHIPASIPSNDDVLILNEMKSSYMASFTDVLEVMHPGNKYFKDLIDASSKGYQSLPRNLQERLRTSIVDLLHDDQRRILTKNEEGNWAEVDRNHAIWYCHKQFSSRSNALIELSMNYLDHALMETRFGYFRDTVMHRKHSPMFLMKLQSDLLRLSPHSRAHPKEGQPSNTFLARSGLPKLPTLNNEIFRRKESSPLMSVRKAEEPFPGAWSAEGDEVEALYASDSREWYKGTIIRASSDRLTWTVRFDDGDVVDNVCAQCVRPFVPYSVGEKVEVRISDSEFATGQVVAAMDGTYDVTLEDGSVVFGTSCAEMRRVDEVSEEDDDDDDDVIIEPGDRVMAMFPGLPNQWFPGVIEGHNKDGSFAIQYDDGDYAPRVDPRHIRLL
;
A
#
# COMPACT_ATOMS: atom_id res chain seq x y z
N MET A 1 -8.79 28.48 -45.39
CA MET A 1 -7.93 29.57 -45.89
C MET A 1 -6.59 28.96 -46.24
N GLU A 2 -6.01 29.31 -47.38
CA GLU A 2 -4.95 28.53 -48.04
C GLU A 2 -3.61 29.26 -48.16
N ARG A 3 -2.52 28.48 -48.12
CA ARG A 3 -1.14 28.64 -48.67
C ARG A 3 -0.19 27.80 -47.79
N LYS A 4 0.52 26.73 -48.23
CA LYS A 4 0.96 26.31 -49.59
C LYS A 4 1.88 27.38 -50.21
N ILE A 5 3.10 27.18 -50.74
CA ILE A 5 3.82 26.04 -51.34
C ILE A 5 5.35 26.21 -51.05
N ASP A 6 6.30 25.27 -51.13
CA ASP A 6 6.50 23.83 -50.75
C ASP A 6 8.02 23.48 -51.02
N ASP A 7 8.49 22.27 -50.63
CA ASP A 7 9.68 21.50 -51.10
C ASP A 7 11.20 21.91 -51.00
N SER A 8 11.92 21.04 -50.29
CA SER A 8 13.21 20.32 -50.54
C SER A 8 14.36 20.79 -51.51
N ALA A 9 15.57 20.87 -50.91
CA ALA A 9 16.85 20.22 -51.30
C ALA A 9 17.78 20.70 -52.47
N GLU A 10 19.04 20.21 -52.37
CA GLU A 10 20.17 20.14 -53.33
C GLU A 10 20.96 21.40 -53.80
N LEU A 11 22.16 21.55 -53.19
CA LEU A 11 23.51 21.55 -53.81
C LEU A 11 23.98 22.56 -54.90
N LEU A 12 25.13 23.18 -54.55
CA LEU A 12 26.35 23.43 -55.36
C LEU A 12 26.59 24.74 -56.16
N GLU A 13 27.90 25.00 -56.31
CA GLU A 13 28.65 26.07 -57.01
C GLU A 13 28.31 27.53 -56.62
N GLU A 14 29.15 28.28 -55.89
CA GLU A 14 30.59 28.59 -56.01
C GLU A 14 31.03 29.41 -57.24
N GLU A 15 30.93 30.73 -57.12
CA GLU A 15 32.00 31.64 -57.56
C GLU A 15 32.57 32.38 -56.31
N LYS A 16 33.84 32.21 -55.87
CA LYS A 16 35.17 32.39 -56.54
C LYS A 16 35.63 33.86 -56.46
N LYS A 17 36.91 34.21 -56.23
CA LYS A 17 38.18 33.46 -56.07
C LYS A 17 39.19 34.33 -55.25
N GLU A 18 40.01 33.81 -54.31
CA GLU A 18 41.37 33.19 -54.47
C GLU A 18 42.51 34.17 -54.89
N ASN A 19 43.83 33.87 -54.90
CA ASN A 19 44.69 32.68 -54.62
C ASN A 19 46.13 33.19 -54.26
N GLU A 20 47.12 32.48 -53.67
CA GLU A 20 47.23 31.30 -52.76
C GLU A 20 48.74 31.08 -52.43
N HIS A 21 49.13 29.83 -52.11
CA HIS A 21 50.47 29.23 -52.29
C HIS A 21 51.55 29.68 -51.28
N THR A 22 52.28 28.78 -50.61
CA THR A 22 53.42 27.94 -51.07
C THR A 22 54.56 28.77 -51.71
N GLU A 23 55.85 28.46 -51.54
CA GLU A 23 56.48 27.16 -51.26
C GLU A 23 57.87 27.31 -50.56
N THR A 24 58.45 26.18 -50.14
CA THR A 24 59.88 25.82 -49.90
C THR A 24 61.05 26.82 -49.69
N THR A 25 62.10 26.28 -49.04
CA THR A 25 63.55 26.54 -49.25
C THR A 25 64.22 27.86 -48.77
N SER A 26 64.89 27.74 -47.60
CA SER A 26 66.35 27.83 -47.39
C SER A 26 67.19 29.09 -47.76
N PHE A 27 68.18 29.36 -46.90
CA PHE A 27 69.31 30.29 -47.03
C PHE A 27 69.00 31.80 -47.01
N GLY A 28 69.90 32.56 -46.35
CA GLY A 28 69.97 34.04 -46.40
C GLY A 28 71.01 34.51 -47.42
N PRO A 29 71.78 35.60 -47.21
CA PRO A 29 71.89 36.46 -46.01
C PRO A 29 71.81 37.98 -46.35
N ASN A 30 72.43 38.85 -45.51
CA ASN A 30 72.74 40.28 -45.77
C ASN A 30 71.53 41.26 -45.80
N LYS A 31 71.65 42.56 -45.48
CA LYS A 31 72.61 43.35 -44.65
C LYS A 31 72.00 44.75 -44.41
N THR A 32 72.68 45.59 -43.62
CA THR A 32 72.51 47.07 -43.53
C THR A 32 71.16 47.62 -43.03
N ASN A 33 71.07 48.76 -42.35
CA ASN A 33 72.00 49.44 -41.42
C ASN A 33 71.24 50.56 -40.67
N ASP A 34 71.93 51.17 -39.71
CA ASP A 34 71.65 52.43 -39.00
C ASP A 34 70.92 52.30 -37.66
N ASN A 35 71.65 52.40 -36.54
CA ASN A 35 72.21 53.62 -35.91
C ASN A 35 71.07 54.53 -35.39
N GLU A 36 70.95 54.73 -34.08
CA GLU A 36 71.90 55.59 -33.38
C GLU A 36 72.11 55.33 -31.87
N ASN A 37 73.29 55.78 -31.41
CA ASN A 37 73.64 56.27 -30.08
C ASN A 37 73.80 55.35 -28.85
N ARG A 38 74.75 55.77 -28.01
CA ARG A 38 75.45 55.08 -26.89
C ARG A 38 75.71 56.14 -25.79
N PRO A 39 75.96 55.80 -24.51
CA PRO A 39 77.26 55.21 -24.08
C PRO A 39 77.10 54.02 -23.10
N LEU A 40 78.00 53.03 -22.99
CA LEU A 40 79.47 52.98 -22.81
C LEU A 40 79.98 53.28 -21.37
N SER A 41 80.24 52.21 -20.61
CA SER A 41 81.46 52.09 -19.80
C SER A 41 81.89 50.61 -19.64
N SER A 42 83.21 50.40 -19.70
CA SER A 42 84.06 49.26 -19.25
C SER A 42 83.38 47.96 -18.71
N ASN A 43 83.72 46.75 -19.19
CA ASN A 43 84.99 46.01 -19.00
C ASN A 43 85.42 45.92 -17.50
N ASN A 44 85.93 44.80 -16.96
CA ASN A 44 86.80 43.81 -17.61
C ASN A 44 86.90 42.46 -16.83
N THR A 45 87.38 41.41 -17.53
CA THR A 45 88.16 40.23 -17.04
C THR A 45 87.70 39.34 -15.86
N GLU A 46 87.59 38.04 -16.17
CA GLU A 46 88.00 36.85 -15.36
C GLU A 46 87.19 36.49 -14.08
N ASN A 47 87.10 35.22 -13.64
CA ASN A 47 87.99 34.07 -13.88
C ASN A 47 87.28 32.69 -14.04
N ARG A 48 88.09 31.67 -14.39
CA ARG A 48 87.82 30.26 -14.77
C ARG A 48 86.83 29.45 -13.92
N GLY A 49 86.17 28.47 -14.56
CA GLY A 49 85.64 27.26 -13.92
C GLY A 49 84.88 26.32 -14.87
N LEU A 50 85.50 25.23 -15.35
CA LEU A 50 84.79 24.18 -16.10
C LEU A 50 84.12 23.16 -15.16
N GLN A 51 82.86 22.81 -15.45
CA GLN A 51 82.33 21.45 -15.23
C GLN A 51 81.34 21.08 -16.36
N PRO A 52 81.14 19.78 -16.64
CA PRO A 52 80.59 19.32 -17.92
C PRO A 52 79.05 19.36 -17.99
N SER A 53 78.56 19.43 -19.23
CA SER A 53 77.14 19.36 -19.55
C SER A 53 76.55 17.96 -19.33
N SER A 54 75.42 17.88 -18.63
CA SER A 54 74.51 16.74 -18.75
C SER A 54 73.06 17.23 -18.80
N SER A 55 72.49 17.29 -20.00
CA SER A 55 71.13 17.80 -20.27
C SER A 55 70.05 16.77 -19.93
N ARG A 56 69.99 16.32 -18.66
CA ARG A 56 68.83 15.58 -18.17
C ARG A 56 67.62 16.51 -18.13
N ARG A 57 66.60 16.23 -18.95
CA ARG A 57 65.27 16.84 -18.83
C ARG A 57 64.71 16.52 -17.44
N THR A 58 64.79 17.48 -16.52
CA THR A 58 64.21 17.36 -15.19
C THR A 58 62.68 17.43 -15.31
N VAL A 59 62.01 16.30 -15.08
CA VAL A 59 60.55 16.29 -14.92
C VAL A 59 60.21 17.23 -13.76
N SER A 60 59.26 18.12 -13.97
CA SER A 60 58.87 19.11 -12.95
C SER A 60 58.51 18.40 -11.65
N TRP A 61 59.17 18.77 -10.55
CA TRP A 61 58.95 18.16 -9.24
C TRP A 61 57.49 18.32 -8.77
N LYS A 62 56.82 19.41 -9.21
CA LYS A 62 55.38 19.61 -9.01
C LYS A 62 54.52 18.61 -9.77
N LEU A 63 54.92 18.21 -10.98
CA LEU A 63 54.20 17.21 -11.79
C LEU A 63 54.34 15.82 -11.17
N LEU A 64 55.56 15.44 -10.72
CA LEU A 64 55.79 14.19 -9.99
C LEU A 64 54.99 14.14 -8.67
N TYR A 65 54.93 15.25 -7.94
CA TYR A 65 54.09 15.37 -6.73
C TYR A 65 52.60 15.17 -7.05
N TRP A 66 52.07 15.83 -8.09
CA TRP A 66 50.66 15.66 -8.49
C TRP A 66 50.34 14.25 -9.00
N ILE A 67 51.25 13.61 -9.73
CA ILE A 67 51.11 12.21 -10.15
C ILE A 67 51.11 11.30 -8.92
N GLY A 68 52.04 11.46 -7.98
CA GLY A 68 52.08 10.68 -6.74
C GLY A 68 50.85 10.89 -5.86
N PHE A 69 50.33 12.13 -5.80
CA PHE A 69 49.08 12.45 -5.11
C PHE A 69 47.88 11.76 -5.76
N MET A 70 47.74 11.82 -7.09
CA MET A 70 46.64 11.18 -7.81
C MET A 70 46.68 9.66 -7.73
N LEU A 71 47.86 9.05 -7.90
CA LEU A 71 48.05 7.61 -7.73
C LEU A 71 47.65 7.16 -6.32
N ARG A 72 48.11 7.87 -5.27
CA ARG A 72 47.71 7.58 -3.88
C ARG A 72 46.21 7.80 -3.65
N PHE A 73 45.61 8.84 -4.22
CA PHE A 73 44.19 9.12 -4.07
C PHE A 73 43.34 7.99 -4.68
N VAL A 74 43.65 7.56 -5.90
CA VAL A 74 42.91 6.49 -6.60
C VAL A 74 43.16 5.11 -6.00
N PHE A 75 44.42 4.72 -5.77
CA PHE A 75 44.79 3.35 -5.37
C PHE A 75 44.83 3.11 -3.85
N LEU A 76 44.64 4.13 -3.01
CA LEU A 76 44.61 3.97 -1.55
C LEU A 76 43.40 4.68 -0.93
N ASP A 77 43.26 5.99 -1.10
CA ASP A 77 42.20 6.74 -0.40
C ASP A 77 40.79 6.33 -0.87
N VAL A 78 40.57 6.27 -2.19
CA VAL A 78 39.31 5.79 -2.79
C VAL A 78 39.10 4.30 -2.52
N SER A 79 40.14 3.47 -2.58
CA SER A 79 40.04 2.03 -2.31
C SER A 79 39.62 1.72 -0.87
N ILE A 80 40.22 2.38 0.14
CA ILE A 80 39.81 2.23 1.55
C ILE A 80 38.36 2.70 1.71
N ALA A 81 38.01 3.86 1.14
CA ALA A 81 36.66 4.43 1.25
C ALA A 81 35.58 3.55 0.61
N LEU A 82 35.84 2.94 -0.55
CA LEU A 82 34.92 2.00 -1.20
C LEU A 82 34.72 0.72 -0.37
N VAL A 83 35.79 0.12 0.15
CA VAL A 83 35.68 -1.09 0.98
C VAL A 83 34.99 -0.78 2.31
N PHE A 84 35.21 0.40 2.89
CA PHE A 84 34.44 0.87 4.05
C PHE A 84 32.94 1.04 3.72
N ALA A 85 32.60 1.73 2.63
CA ALA A 85 31.21 1.89 2.19
C ALA A 85 30.52 0.54 1.94
N LEU A 86 31.22 -0.42 1.33
CA LEU A 86 30.72 -1.79 1.13
C LEU A 86 30.51 -2.53 2.47
N SER A 87 31.39 -2.35 3.47
CA SER A 87 31.21 -2.94 4.80
C SER A 87 29.97 -2.41 5.50
N LEU A 88 29.77 -1.09 5.52
CA LEU A 88 28.57 -0.46 6.06
C LEU A 88 27.31 -0.89 5.31
N MET A 89 27.31 -0.84 3.98
CA MET A 89 26.19 -1.30 3.15
C MET A 89 25.82 -2.75 3.45
N THR A 90 26.81 -3.63 3.67
CA THR A 90 26.56 -5.04 4.02
C THR A 90 25.98 -5.18 5.43
N ILE A 91 26.48 -4.42 6.42
CA ILE A 91 25.92 -4.41 7.79
C ILE A 91 24.46 -3.93 7.76
N TYR A 92 24.16 -2.85 7.05
CA TYR A 92 22.80 -2.34 6.91
C TYR A 92 21.89 -3.30 6.11
N LEU A 93 22.41 -3.99 5.09
CA LEU A 93 21.64 -4.99 4.33
C LEU A 93 21.32 -6.23 5.18
N GLY A 94 22.26 -6.71 6.02
CA GLY A 94 21.99 -7.75 7.00
C GLY A 94 20.94 -7.31 8.02
N ARG A 95 21.11 -6.13 8.62
CA ARG A 95 20.14 -5.55 9.57
C ARG A 95 18.76 -5.35 8.94
N PHE A 96 18.69 -4.89 7.68
CA PHE A 96 17.44 -4.77 6.93
C PHE A 96 16.78 -6.13 6.68
N THR A 97 17.57 -7.16 6.37
CA THR A 97 17.10 -8.52 6.13
C THR A 97 16.43 -9.09 7.38
N ASP A 98 17.05 -8.92 8.54
CA ASP A 98 16.57 -9.49 9.80
C ASP A 98 15.46 -8.66 10.48
N GLU A 99 15.52 -7.32 10.42
CA GLU A 99 14.50 -6.44 11.05
C GLU A 99 13.27 -6.16 10.18
N TYR A 100 13.36 -6.29 8.85
CA TYR A 100 12.27 -5.93 7.95
C TYR A 100 11.93 -7.03 6.93
N LEU A 101 12.90 -7.52 6.15
CA LEU A 101 12.61 -8.42 5.03
C LEU A 101 12.03 -9.76 5.51
N ILE A 102 12.67 -10.42 6.48
CA ILE A 102 12.20 -11.70 7.04
C ILE A 102 10.89 -11.51 7.84
N PRO A 103 10.71 -10.47 8.67
CA PRO A 103 9.41 -10.15 9.28
C PRO A 103 8.28 -9.90 8.27
N ALA A 104 8.50 -9.09 7.23
CA ALA A 104 7.52 -8.88 6.15
C ALA A 104 7.16 -10.21 5.46
N GLY A 105 8.15 -11.05 5.17
CA GLY A 105 7.93 -12.37 4.58
C GLY A 105 7.13 -13.33 5.48
N LYS A 106 7.27 -13.23 6.81
CA LYS A 106 6.42 -13.97 7.76
C LYS A 106 4.97 -13.50 7.67
N LEU A 107 4.73 -12.20 7.50
CA LEU A 107 3.39 -11.63 7.30
C LEU A 107 2.82 -11.98 5.92
N MET A 108 3.65 -12.19 4.90
CA MET A 108 3.27 -12.72 3.58
C MET A 108 3.09 -14.25 3.54
N THR A 109 3.19 -14.96 4.66
CA THR A 109 3.02 -16.42 4.68
C THR A 109 1.55 -16.81 4.56
N TRP A 110 1.24 -17.62 3.55
CA TRP A 110 -0.01 -18.33 3.34
C TRP A 110 0.08 -19.75 3.89
N ASN A 111 -0.98 -20.24 4.52
CA ASN A 111 -1.08 -21.61 5.04
C ASN A 111 -2.56 -21.95 5.32
N SER A 112 -2.86 -23.21 5.63
CA SER A 112 -4.22 -23.70 5.89
C SER A 112 -4.92 -22.99 7.05
N GLN A 113 -4.20 -22.61 8.13
CA GLN A 113 -4.78 -21.88 9.26
C GLN A 113 -5.21 -20.46 8.87
N ARG A 114 -4.47 -19.80 7.98
CA ARG A 114 -4.81 -18.49 7.43
C ARG A 114 -5.95 -18.59 6.41
N ALA A 115 -5.88 -19.55 5.50
CA ALA A 115 -6.92 -19.81 4.51
C ALA A 115 -8.28 -20.14 5.14
N ALA A 116 -8.29 -20.83 6.29
CA ALA A 116 -9.51 -21.11 7.05
C ALA A 116 -10.14 -19.86 7.68
N ARG A 117 -9.35 -18.83 8.03
CA ARG A 117 -9.82 -17.58 8.67
C ARG A 117 -10.28 -16.52 7.67
N GLU A 118 -9.78 -16.58 6.44
CA GLU A 118 -9.94 -15.53 5.42
C GLU A 118 -10.73 -15.98 4.19
N LEU A 119 -11.52 -17.05 4.30
CA LEU A 119 -12.43 -17.50 3.25
C LEU A 119 -13.55 -16.46 3.06
N THR A 120 -13.32 -15.48 2.18
CA THR A 120 -14.26 -14.40 1.89
C THR A 120 -15.52 -14.98 1.28
N TYR A 121 -15.40 -15.78 0.22
CA TYR A 121 -16.52 -16.42 -0.47
C TYR A 121 -16.91 -17.76 0.20
N PHE A 122 -17.08 -18.83 -0.58
CA PHE A 122 -17.19 -20.22 -0.10
C PHE A 122 -16.40 -21.18 -0.99
N HIS A 123 -16.26 -22.43 -0.55
CA HIS A 123 -15.56 -23.46 -1.30
C HIS A 123 -16.47 -24.16 -2.32
N ARG A 124 -16.78 -23.49 -3.44
CA ARG A 124 -17.60 -24.06 -4.51
C ARG A 124 -16.81 -25.06 -5.38
N TYR A 125 -17.39 -26.22 -5.62
CA TYR A 125 -17.07 -27.07 -6.77
C TYR A 125 -17.98 -26.64 -7.92
N CYS A 126 -17.42 -26.39 -9.10
CA CYS A 126 -18.18 -25.92 -10.26
C CYS A 126 -18.48 -27.03 -11.26
N ASP A 127 -19.56 -26.85 -12.01
CA ASP A 127 -20.02 -27.73 -13.09
C ASP A 127 -20.47 -26.88 -14.31
N GLU A 128 -21.13 -27.51 -15.29
CA GLU A 128 -21.58 -26.83 -16.52
C GLU A 128 -22.51 -25.63 -16.27
N GLU A 129 -23.24 -25.58 -15.14
CA GLU A 129 -24.12 -24.45 -14.81
C GLU A 129 -23.34 -23.17 -14.41
N ASP A 130 -22.03 -23.27 -14.13
CA ASP A 130 -21.12 -22.11 -13.98
C ASP A 130 -20.68 -21.51 -15.32
N GLN A 131 -20.91 -22.18 -16.45
CA GLN A 131 -20.48 -21.67 -17.74
C GLN A 131 -21.41 -20.55 -18.24
N SER A 132 -20.97 -19.32 -18.02
CA SER A 132 -21.69 -18.09 -18.38
C SER A 132 -22.05 -17.94 -19.87
N THR A 133 -21.34 -18.64 -20.77
CA THR A 133 -21.71 -18.81 -22.19
C THR A 133 -20.92 -19.95 -22.85
N HIS A 134 -21.54 -20.61 -23.83
CA HIS A 134 -20.91 -21.57 -24.74
C HIS A 134 -20.57 -20.96 -26.12
N TYR A 135 -20.82 -19.66 -26.34
CA TYR A 135 -20.58 -18.99 -27.61
C TYR A 135 -19.44 -17.97 -27.50
N ALA A 136 -18.40 -18.18 -28.30
CA ALA A 136 -17.24 -17.30 -28.33
C ALA A 136 -17.55 -15.85 -28.77
N ALA A 137 -18.62 -15.65 -29.53
CA ALA A 137 -19.09 -14.34 -29.97
C ALA A 137 -19.59 -13.45 -28.80
N ASP A 138 -20.10 -14.04 -27.72
CA ASP A 138 -20.61 -13.30 -26.55
C ASP A 138 -19.48 -12.60 -25.77
N LEU A 139 -18.22 -12.96 -26.04
CA LEU A 139 -17.05 -12.29 -25.47
C LEU A 139 -16.64 -11.02 -26.24
N LEU A 140 -17.17 -10.78 -27.45
CA LEU A 140 -16.75 -9.67 -28.30
C LEU A 140 -17.19 -8.32 -27.72
N VAL A 141 -16.24 -7.37 -27.69
CA VAL A 141 -16.49 -5.97 -27.35
C VAL A 141 -16.61 -5.18 -28.66
N ASP A 142 -17.85 -4.85 -29.04
CA ASP A 142 -18.12 -4.06 -30.23
C ASP A 142 -17.68 -2.60 -30.09
N SER A 143 -17.38 -1.96 -31.22
CA SER A 143 -16.79 -0.61 -31.27
C SER A 143 -17.69 0.53 -30.77
N ASP A 144 -18.98 0.27 -30.60
CA ASP A 144 -20.01 1.18 -30.09
C ASP A 144 -20.41 0.90 -28.62
N MET A 145 -19.85 -0.14 -27.99
CA MET A 145 -19.99 -0.39 -26.55
C MET A 145 -19.30 0.69 -25.71
N THR A 146 -19.88 1.00 -24.55
CA THR A 146 -19.23 1.87 -23.55
C THR A 146 -18.19 1.10 -22.73
N ALA A 147 -17.33 1.83 -22.00
CA ALA A 147 -16.37 1.20 -21.09
C ALA A 147 -17.06 0.43 -19.95
N GLU A 148 -18.25 0.87 -19.55
CA GLU A 148 -19.16 0.19 -18.64
C GLU A 148 -19.65 -1.14 -19.22
N ASP A 149 -20.14 -1.17 -20.46
CA ASP A 149 -20.63 -2.39 -21.13
C ASP A 149 -19.50 -3.42 -21.30
N ALA A 150 -18.34 -2.98 -21.79
CA ALA A 150 -17.15 -3.83 -21.93
C ALA A 150 -16.62 -4.35 -20.58
N THR A 151 -16.75 -3.56 -19.50
CA THR A 151 -16.51 -4.04 -18.13
C THR A 151 -17.57 -5.06 -17.69
N GLN A 152 -18.83 -4.90 -18.09
CA GLN A 152 -19.90 -5.85 -17.76
C GLN A 152 -19.71 -7.19 -18.47
N VAL A 153 -19.29 -7.21 -19.74
CA VAL A 153 -18.86 -8.45 -20.45
C VAL A 153 -17.74 -9.14 -19.65
N MET A 154 -16.67 -8.39 -19.34
CA MET A 154 -15.51 -8.88 -18.60
C MET A 154 -15.85 -9.43 -17.21
N LEU A 155 -16.78 -8.79 -16.48
CA LEU A 155 -17.25 -9.23 -15.16
C LEU A 155 -18.31 -10.34 -15.23
N THR A 156 -18.96 -10.58 -16.37
CA THR A 156 -19.93 -11.68 -16.53
C THR A 156 -19.23 -12.98 -16.93
N HIS A 157 -18.24 -12.86 -17.81
CA HIS A 157 -17.62 -14.02 -18.47
C HIS A 157 -16.23 -14.37 -17.95
N GLY A 158 -15.59 -13.49 -17.16
CA GLY A 158 -14.18 -13.64 -16.81
C GLY A 158 -13.21 -13.35 -17.96
N ALA A 159 -13.74 -13.05 -19.15
CA ALA A 159 -12.98 -12.72 -20.35
C ALA A 159 -13.75 -11.70 -21.22
N ALA A 160 -13.02 -10.93 -22.02
CA ALA A 160 -13.55 -10.01 -23.03
C ALA A 160 -12.56 -9.86 -24.19
N MET A 161 -13.07 -9.85 -25.43
CA MET A 161 -12.28 -9.77 -26.66
C MET A 161 -12.37 -8.37 -27.28
N PHE A 162 -11.24 -7.67 -27.31
CA PHE A 162 -11.10 -6.34 -27.87
C PHE A 162 -10.51 -6.43 -29.30
N PRO A 163 -11.25 -5.99 -30.34
CA PRO A 163 -10.77 -6.06 -31.73
C PRO A 163 -9.72 -4.98 -32.03
N ASN A 164 -8.80 -5.29 -32.95
CA ASN A 164 -7.86 -4.35 -33.58
C ASN A 164 -6.98 -3.50 -32.61
N ILE A 165 -6.58 -4.06 -31.46
CA ILE A 165 -5.77 -3.34 -30.46
C ILE A 165 -4.29 -3.15 -30.86
N LEU A 166 -3.81 -3.93 -31.83
CA LEU A 166 -2.58 -3.68 -32.59
C LEU A 166 -2.88 -3.76 -34.09
N SER A 167 -2.21 -2.91 -34.89
CA SER A 167 -2.16 -3.02 -36.34
C SER A 167 -1.37 -4.26 -36.79
N GLU A 168 -1.74 -4.80 -37.96
CA GLU A 168 -1.07 -5.94 -38.60
C GLU A 168 0.42 -5.67 -38.85
N GLU A 169 0.81 -4.43 -39.16
CA GLU A 169 2.21 -4.00 -39.31
C GLU A 169 3.01 -4.19 -38.01
N THR A 170 2.54 -3.58 -36.90
CA THR A 170 3.20 -3.69 -35.59
C THR A 170 3.20 -5.13 -35.06
N ALA A 171 2.11 -5.86 -35.25
CA ALA A 171 2.03 -7.27 -34.88
C ALA A 171 3.05 -8.13 -35.66
N THR A 172 3.20 -7.92 -36.96
CA THR A 172 4.17 -8.64 -37.80
C THR A 172 5.62 -8.30 -37.44
N GLU A 173 5.95 -7.00 -37.26
CA GLU A 173 7.29 -6.58 -36.82
C GLU A 173 7.69 -7.12 -35.44
N LEU A 174 6.72 -7.28 -34.53
CA LEU A 174 6.96 -7.90 -33.23
C LEU A 174 7.12 -9.42 -33.35
N ARG A 175 6.27 -10.06 -34.17
CA ARG A 175 6.29 -11.50 -34.42
C ARG A 175 7.61 -11.98 -34.99
N ASP A 176 8.13 -11.31 -36.02
CA ASP A 176 9.36 -11.76 -36.68
C ASP A 176 10.58 -11.62 -35.75
N PHE A 177 10.65 -10.54 -34.96
CA PHE A 177 11.63 -10.40 -33.89
C PHE A 177 11.57 -11.55 -32.86
N ILE A 178 10.35 -11.95 -32.44
CA ILE A 178 10.15 -13.09 -31.51
C ILE A 178 10.59 -14.40 -32.14
N LEU A 179 10.24 -14.65 -33.40
CA LEU A 179 10.69 -15.84 -34.14
C LEU A 179 12.21 -15.86 -34.37
N GLU A 180 12.89 -14.73 -34.33
CA GLU A 180 14.36 -14.69 -34.28
C GLU A 180 14.93 -14.99 -32.89
N GLN A 181 14.28 -14.58 -31.79
CA GLN A 181 14.74 -14.91 -30.44
C GLN A 181 14.58 -16.41 -30.16
N ASN A 182 13.45 -17.01 -30.57
CA ASN A 182 13.19 -18.45 -30.45
C ASN A 182 14.30 -19.32 -31.10
N LYS A 183 14.98 -18.83 -32.15
CA LYS A 183 16.09 -19.56 -32.81
C LYS A 183 17.37 -19.59 -31.96
N LYS A 184 17.53 -18.68 -31.00
CA LYS A 184 18.68 -18.63 -30.08
C LYS A 184 18.51 -19.63 -28.94
N ASN A 185 17.27 -19.82 -28.48
CA ASN A 185 16.93 -20.64 -27.31
C ASN A 185 17.68 -20.17 -26.03
N GLU A 186 17.90 -18.86 -25.93
CA GLU A 186 18.41 -18.13 -24.76
C GLU A 186 17.22 -17.55 -23.96
N ASP A 187 17.39 -17.29 -22.65
CA ASP A 187 16.38 -16.66 -21.78
C ASP A 187 14.98 -17.33 -21.76
N MET A 188 14.94 -18.62 -22.09
CA MET A 188 13.76 -19.48 -22.09
C MET A 188 13.17 -19.63 -20.67
N ILE A 189 11.88 -19.36 -20.53
CA ILE A 189 11.11 -19.59 -19.29
C ILE A 189 10.26 -20.85 -19.39
N TYR A 190 9.88 -21.41 -18.24
CA TYR A 190 8.96 -22.55 -18.18
C TYR A 190 7.61 -22.23 -18.84
N VAL A 191 7.04 -23.24 -19.51
CA VAL A 191 5.68 -23.21 -20.07
C VAL A 191 5.07 -24.60 -19.95
N ILE A 192 3.79 -24.66 -19.56
CA ILE A 192 3.04 -25.92 -19.42
C ILE A 192 3.02 -26.63 -20.79
N GLU A 193 3.29 -27.94 -20.81
CA GLU A 193 3.49 -28.75 -22.02
C GLU A 193 4.47 -28.09 -23.02
N ASN A 194 5.77 -28.09 -22.70
CA ASN A 194 6.81 -27.44 -23.50
C ASN A 194 7.17 -28.14 -24.83
N THR A 195 6.51 -29.25 -25.18
CA THR A 195 6.69 -29.94 -26.47
C THR A 195 6.38 -28.99 -27.63
N ASN A 196 7.39 -28.69 -28.46
CA ASN A 196 7.33 -27.73 -29.58
C ASN A 196 6.74 -26.36 -29.18
N ARG A 197 6.95 -25.93 -27.93
CA ARG A 197 6.43 -24.69 -27.37
C ARG A 197 7.53 -23.93 -26.64
N TRP A 198 7.70 -22.66 -27.02
CA TRP A 198 8.71 -21.74 -26.50
C TRP A 198 8.03 -20.59 -25.76
N SER A 199 8.65 -20.12 -24.67
CA SER A 199 8.24 -18.93 -23.95
C SER A 199 9.45 -18.16 -23.46
N PHE A 200 9.41 -16.83 -23.50
CA PHE A 200 10.43 -15.94 -22.90
C PHE A 200 9.83 -14.58 -22.55
N TYR A 201 10.53 -13.83 -21.70
CA TYR A 201 10.14 -12.49 -21.26
C TYR A 201 10.55 -11.42 -22.29
N LEU A 202 9.70 -10.41 -22.52
CA LEU A 202 10.09 -9.23 -23.30
C LEU A 202 10.67 -8.14 -22.39
N THR A 203 11.69 -7.42 -22.85
CA THR A 203 12.06 -6.12 -22.25
C THR A 203 11.67 -4.95 -23.15
N VAL A 204 11.21 -3.85 -22.53
CA VAL A 204 10.76 -2.64 -23.23
C VAL A 204 11.83 -1.99 -24.13
N ASP A 205 13.10 -2.32 -23.89
CA ASP A 205 14.29 -1.87 -24.61
C ASP A 205 14.98 -2.99 -25.43
N GLN A 206 14.39 -4.19 -25.52
CA GLN A 206 14.96 -5.34 -26.25
C GLN A 206 14.95 -5.13 -27.77
N HIS A 207 13.88 -4.52 -28.30
CA HIS A 207 13.72 -4.24 -29.73
C HIS A 207 12.71 -3.09 -29.97
N PRO A 208 12.87 -2.27 -31.03
CA PRO A 208 11.94 -1.18 -31.32
C PRO A 208 10.48 -1.60 -31.48
N SER A 209 10.20 -2.79 -32.05
CA SER A 209 8.82 -3.27 -32.22
C SER A 209 8.11 -3.59 -30.89
N VAL A 210 8.85 -3.91 -29.81
CA VAL A 210 8.28 -4.03 -28.45
C VAL A 210 7.83 -2.66 -27.93
N SER A 211 8.67 -1.63 -28.10
CA SER A 211 8.30 -0.24 -27.77
C SER A 211 7.14 0.27 -28.65
N LYS A 212 7.09 -0.11 -29.94
CA LYS A 212 6.00 0.23 -30.88
C LYS A 212 4.67 -0.38 -30.44
N ALA A 213 4.65 -1.69 -30.20
CA ALA A 213 3.46 -2.42 -29.76
C ALA A 213 2.92 -1.91 -28.42
N LEU A 214 3.77 -1.69 -27.42
CA LEU A 214 3.34 -1.13 -26.13
C LEU A 214 2.82 0.31 -26.26
N HIS A 215 3.42 1.12 -27.14
CA HIS A 215 2.96 2.49 -27.36
C HIS A 215 1.62 2.54 -28.10
N GLU A 216 1.41 1.68 -29.09
CA GLU A 216 0.13 1.53 -29.78
C GLU A 216 -0.93 1.02 -28.80
N LEU A 217 -0.75 -0.21 -28.28
CA LEU A 217 -1.66 -0.88 -27.33
C LEU A 217 -2.19 0.05 -26.24
N LEU A 218 -1.31 0.78 -25.56
CA LEU A 218 -1.62 1.52 -24.34
C LEU A 218 -2.00 3.00 -24.57
N ASN A 219 -1.90 3.52 -25.80
CA ASN A 219 -2.27 4.92 -26.10
C ASN A 219 -3.33 5.08 -27.22
N THR A 220 -3.59 4.06 -28.06
CA THR A 220 -4.63 4.12 -29.11
C THR A 220 -5.96 3.47 -28.73
N ASN A 221 -6.00 2.67 -27.66
CA ASN A 221 -7.17 1.85 -27.28
C ASN A 221 -7.88 2.36 -26.01
N PRO A 222 -8.58 3.51 -26.03
CA PRO A 222 -9.16 4.11 -24.83
C PRO A 222 -10.26 3.25 -24.19
N LEU A 223 -10.94 2.40 -24.95
CA LEU A 223 -11.98 1.49 -24.43
C LEU A 223 -11.38 0.43 -23.52
N LEU A 224 -10.40 -0.33 -24.03
CA LEU A 224 -9.62 -1.32 -23.26
C LEU A 224 -9.04 -0.71 -21.97
N ILE A 225 -8.41 0.46 -22.06
CA ILE A 225 -7.78 1.10 -20.89
C ILE A 225 -8.82 1.54 -19.85
N GLN A 226 -9.95 2.12 -20.26
CA GLN A 226 -11.00 2.53 -19.32
C GLN A 226 -11.69 1.33 -18.65
N SER A 227 -11.98 0.26 -19.40
CA SER A 227 -12.55 -0.96 -18.82
C SER A 227 -11.55 -1.71 -17.92
N LEU A 228 -10.26 -1.65 -18.22
CA LEU A 228 -9.20 -2.18 -17.37
C LEU A 228 -9.03 -1.36 -16.08
N GLU A 229 -9.06 -0.02 -16.13
CA GLU A 229 -9.00 0.81 -14.92
C GLU A 229 -10.25 0.69 -14.04
N LYS A 230 -11.42 0.31 -14.60
CA LYS A 230 -12.62 -0.05 -13.83
C LYS A 230 -12.42 -1.32 -13.01
N ILE A 231 -11.82 -2.37 -13.58
CA ILE A 231 -11.67 -3.69 -12.92
C ILE A 231 -10.40 -3.83 -12.08
N ALA A 232 -9.31 -3.15 -12.44
CA ALA A 232 -8.02 -3.21 -11.74
C ALA A 232 -7.71 -1.94 -10.91
N GLY A 233 -8.51 -0.88 -11.04
CA GLY A 233 -8.25 0.43 -10.47
C GLY A 233 -7.30 1.28 -11.32
N HIS A 234 -7.20 2.57 -10.97
CA HIS A 234 -6.47 3.57 -11.75
C HIS A 234 -4.96 3.27 -11.88
N ASN A 235 -4.46 3.34 -13.12
CA ASN A 235 -3.08 3.07 -13.52
C ASN A 235 -2.50 1.77 -12.89
N PRO A 236 -2.99 0.58 -13.31
CA PRO A 236 -2.63 -0.68 -12.68
C PRO A 236 -1.14 -1.03 -12.83
N ALA A 237 -0.66 -1.91 -11.96
CA ALA A 237 0.68 -2.46 -12.07
C ALA A 237 0.73 -3.48 -13.23
N VAL A 238 1.85 -3.50 -13.96
CA VAL A 238 2.16 -4.59 -14.91
C VAL A 238 3.02 -5.61 -14.17
N ILE A 239 2.62 -6.88 -14.22
CA ILE A 239 3.23 -7.98 -13.45
C ILE A 239 3.70 -9.14 -14.34
N GLU A 240 3.45 -9.07 -15.65
CA GLU A 240 3.99 -9.97 -16.66
C GLU A 240 4.15 -9.23 -17.98
N LEU A 241 5.19 -9.59 -18.76
CA LEU A 241 5.31 -9.23 -20.17
C LEU A 241 6.08 -10.35 -20.90
N THR A 242 5.35 -11.27 -21.51
CA THR A 242 5.85 -12.54 -22.07
C THR A 242 5.40 -12.75 -23.50
N THR A 243 6.03 -13.72 -24.18
CA THR A 243 5.53 -14.23 -25.47
C THR A 243 5.55 -15.74 -25.46
N ILE A 244 4.51 -16.37 -26.00
CA ILE A 244 4.35 -17.82 -26.10
C ILE A 244 4.27 -18.18 -27.58
N THR A 245 5.19 -19.02 -28.05
CA THR A 245 5.22 -19.56 -29.41
C THR A 245 4.91 -21.05 -29.41
N SER A 246 3.94 -21.50 -30.20
CA SER A 246 3.68 -22.93 -30.45
C SER A 246 3.91 -23.25 -31.94
N ALA A 247 4.68 -24.28 -32.23
CA ALA A 247 4.88 -24.81 -33.57
C ALA A 247 4.16 -26.14 -33.77
N TYR A 248 4.02 -26.57 -35.02
CA TYR A 248 3.40 -27.85 -35.39
C TYR A 248 3.92 -29.03 -34.53
N GLY A 249 3.00 -29.85 -34.03
CA GLY A 249 3.29 -30.95 -33.11
C GLY A 249 3.33 -30.55 -31.62
N ALA A 250 3.09 -29.27 -31.29
CA ALA A 250 2.79 -28.88 -29.92
C ALA A 250 1.45 -29.48 -29.47
N VAL A 251 1.41 -30.04 -28.26
CA VAL A 251 0.22 -30.70 -27.68
C VAL A 251 -0.67 -29.70 -26.93
N ASP A 252 -1.96 -30.00 -26.79
CA ASP A 252 -2.85 -29.27 -25.90
C ASP A 252 -2.33 -29.29 -24.46
N GLN A 253 -2.31 -28.13 -23.80
CA GLN A 253 -2.18 -28.06 -22.35
C GLN A 253 -3.47 -28.60 -21.70
N HIS A 254 -3.38 -29.09 -20.46
CA HIS A 254 -4.59 -29.34 -19.67
C HIS A 254 -5.33 -28.03 -19.38
N TRP A 255 -6.64 -28.10 -19.12
CA TRP A 255 -7.42 -26.93 -18.70
C TRP A 255 -7.01 -26.50 -17.29
N HIS A 256 -6.62 -25.23 -17.14
CA HIS A 256 -6.06 -24.68 -15.89
C HIS A 256 -6.48 -23.23 -15.67
N GLN A 257 -6.27 -22.76 -14.43
CA GLN A 257 -6.28 -21.34 -14.07
C GLN A 257 -4.81 -20.88 -14.00
N ASP A 258 -4.52 -19.62 -14.35
CA ASP A 258 -3.18 -19.02 -14.21
C ASP A 258 -2.78 -18.90 -12.72
N VAL A 259 -3.76 -18.71 -11.83
CA VAL A 259 -3.61 -18.69 -10.37
C VAL A 259 -4.27 -19.93 -9.78
N VAL A 260 -3.56 -20.67 -8.92
CA VAL A 260 -4.07 -21.94 -8.40
C VAL A 260 -5.26 -21.78 -7.42
N PRO A 261 -6.18 -22.77 -7.36
CA PRO A 261 -7.29 -22.90 -6.41
C PRO A 261 -7.11 -22.41 -4.97
N GLU A 262 -5.93 -22.64 -4.38
CA GLU A 262 -5.59 -22.30 -2.99
C GLU A 262 -5.36 -20.80 -2.80
N ASN A 263 -5.20 -20.06 -3.89
CA ASN A 263 -4.85 -18.63 -3.92
C ASN A 263 -5.81 -17.83 -4.84
N ASN A 264 -6.95 -18.42 -5.20
CA ASN A 264 -7.98 -17.80 -6.02
C ASN A 264 -8.45 -16.45 -5.41
N GLY A 265 -8.40 -15.39 -6.22
CA GLY A 265 -8.72 -14.03 -5.78
C GLY A 265 -10.17 -13.81 -5.36
N ALA A 266 -11.15 -14.51 -5.93
CA ALA A 266 -12.55 -14.40 -5.48
C ALA A 266 -12.76 -15.14 -4.13
N LYS A 267 -12.10 -16.29 -3.97
CA LYS A 267 -12.13 -17.13 -2.76
C LYS A 267 -11.51 -16.45 -1.54
N TYR A 268 -10.47 -15.64 -1.77
CA TYR A 268 -9.60 -15.04 -0.74
C TYR A 268 -9.25 -13.56 -1.03
N SER A 269 -10.23 -12.75 -1.45
CA SER A 269 -10.03 -11.39 -2.01
C SER A 269 -9.31 -10.39 -1.10
N ARG A 270 -9.35 -10.61 0.22
CA ARG A 270 -8.63 -9.82 1.22
C ARG A 270 -7.11 -10.09 1.26
N ASN A 271 -6.67 -11.22 0.70
CA ASN A 271 -5.27 -11.68 0.69
C ASN A 271 -4.66 -11.73 -0.70
N PHE A 272 -5.43 -11.88 -1.77
CA PHE A 272 -4.92 -11.91 -3.14
C PHE A 272 -5.64 -10.91 -4.05
N VAL A 273 -4.89 -10.16 -4.85
CA VAL A 273 -5.46 -9.22 -5.82
C VAL A 273 -5.99 -9.95 -7.07
N PRO A 274 -7.08 -9.45 -7.70
CA PRO A 274 -7.45 -9.89 -9.04
C PRO A 274 -6.33 -9.58 -10.02
N SER A 275 -6.14 -10.43 -11.02
CA SER A 275 -5.12 -10.26 -12.05
C SER A 275 -5.68 -10.65 -13.43
N TYR A 276 -5.19 -9.96 -14.46
CA TYR A 276 -5.82 -9.94 -15.78
C TYR A 276 -4.75 -10.04 -16.89
N SER A 277 -4.71 -11.19 -17.56
CA SER A 277 -3.82 -11.48 -18.68
C SER A 277 -4.46 -11.04 -19.99
N LEU A 278 -3.80 -10.15 -20.75
CA LEU A 278 -4.21 -9.79 -22.10
C LEU A 278 -3.38 -10.58 -23.12
N PHE A 279 -4.01 -11.56 -23.77
CA PHE A 279 -3.41 -12.41 -24.79
C PHE A 279 -3.65 -11.81 -26.18
N ILE A 280 -2.60 -11.63 -26.98
CA ILE A 280 -2.63 -10.97 -28.30
C ILE A 280 -1.94 -11.86 -29.35
N PRO A 281 -2.67 -12.56 -30.24
CA PRO A 281 -2.10 -13.23 -31.41
C PRO A 281 -1.41 -12.24 -32.35
N LEU A 282 -0.17 -12.55 -32.72
CA LEU A 282 0.59 -11.73 -33.67
C LEU A 282 0.46 -12.21 -35.12
N GLN A 283 -0.47 -13.13 -35.38
CA GLN A 283 -0.91 -13.60 -36.69
C GLN A 283 -2.34 -14.14 -36.60
N ASN A 284 -3.09 -14.15 -37.71
CA ASN A 284 -4.38 -14.84 -37.78
C ASN A 284 -4.20 -16.31 -37.35
N THR A 285 -4.94 -16.73 -36.33
CA THR A 285 -4.73 -18.01 -35.64
C THR A 285 -5.99 -18.86 -35.73
N THR A 286 -5.95 -19.95 -36.48
CA THR A 286 -7.08 -20.88 -36.64
C THR A 286 -7.17 -21.86 -35.46
N THR A 287 -8.28 -22.59 -35.36
CA THR A 287 -8.43 -23.74 -34.44
C THR A 287 -7.30 -24.76 -34.62
N ALA A 288 -6.86 -25.03 -35.87
CA ALA A 288 -5.80 -26.01 -36.16
C ALA A 288 -4.38 -25.49 -35.82
N MET A 289 -4.13 -24.18 -35.92
CA MET A 289 -2.92 -23.54 -35.37
C MET A 289 -2.96 -23.43 -33.83
N GLY A 290 -4.09 -23.78 -33.21
CA GLY A 290 -4.30 -23.74 -31.78
C GLY A 290 -4.58 -22.35 -31.23
N ALA A 291 -5.70 -21.71 -31.61
CA ALA A 291 -6.22 -20.58 -30.83
C ALA A 291 -6.52 -21.02 -29.37
N THR A 292 -6.31 -20.13 -28.40
CA THR A 292 -6.53 -20.42 -26.96
C THR A 292 -7.97 -20.90 -26.71
N GLY A 293 -8.13 -21.92 -25.87
CA GLY A 293 -9.45 -22.36 -25.40
C GLY A 293 -9.86 -21.61 -24.13
N LEU A 294 -11.13 -21.20 -24.02
CA LEU A 294 -11.70 -20.55 -22.83
C LEU A 294 -12.94 -21.29 -22.31
N CYS A 295 -13.17 -21.18 -21.01
CA CYS A 295 -14.35 -21.69 -20.30
C CYS A 295 -14.98 -20.56 -19.46
N PRO A 296 -15.82 -19.71 -20.07
CA PRO A 296 -16.24 -18.43 -19.48
C PRO A 296 -17.12 -18.58 -18.22
N GLY A 297 -16.91 -17.73 -17.22
CA GLY A 297 -17.67 -17.70 -15.95
C GLY A 297 -16.95 -18.39 -14.78
N THR A 298 -15.99 -19.27 -15.08
CA THR A 298 -15.20 -20.04 -14.12
C THR A 298 -14.31 -19.23 -13.16
N THR A 299 -14.30 -17.89 -13.26
CA THR A 299 -13.54 -16.99 -12.36
C THR A 299 -13.88 -17.17 -10.88
N MET A 300 -15.14 -17.47 -10.54
CA MET A 300 -15.57 -17.72 -9.15
C MET A 300 -15.23 -19.13 -8.65
N CYS A 301 -14.73 -20.01 -9.53
CA CYS A 301 -14.57 -21.42 -9.23
C CYS A 301 -13.28 -21.70 -8.48
N ALA A 302 -13.43 -22.34 -7.33
CA ALA A 302 -12.30 -22.82 -6.55
C ALA A 302 -11.74 -24.14 -7.09
N ASP A 303 -12.58 -25.01 -7.65
CA ASP A 303 -12.21 -26.35 -8.13
C ASP A 303 -13.28 -26.89 -9.11
N GLY A 304 -12.98 -28.00 -9.79
CA GLY A 304 -13.92 -28.78 -10.62
C GLY A 304 -13.90 -28.48 -12.13
N CYS A 305 -13.40 -27.32 -12.55
CA CYS A 305 -13.55 -26.86 -13.94
C CYS A 305 -12.85 -27.71 -15.00
N GLY A 306 -11.72 -28.35 -14.68
CA GLY A 306 -10.88 -29.01 -15.69
C GLY A 306 -11.53 -30.17 -16.45
N THR A 307 -12.61 -30.76 -15.94
CA THR A 307 -13.37 -31.82 -16.61
C THR A 307 -14.43 -31.27 -17.56
N PHE A 308 -15.40 -30.48 -17.07
CA PHE A 308 -16.50 -30.02 -17.92
C PHE A 308 -16.00 -29.05 -19.01
N CYS A 309 -15.05 -28.16 -18.70
CA CYS A 309 -14.44 -27.27 -19.70
C CYS A 309 -13.78 -28.03 -20.87
N ALA A 310 -13.39 -29.30 -20.69
CA ALA A 310 -12.86 -30.14 -21.77
C ALA A 310 -13.93 -30.65 -22.74
N GLU A 311 -15.20 -30.59 -22.36
CA GLU A 311 -16.37 -30.98 -23.17
C GLU A 311 -17.14 -29.75 -23.68
N THR A 312 -17.15 -28.65 -22.93
CA THR A 312 -18.02 -27.48 -23.14
C THR A 312 -17.28 -26.16 -23.45
N GLY A 313 -15.96 -26.12 -23.32
CA GLY A 313 -15.12 -24.97 -23.61
C GLY A 313 -14.80 -24.82 -25.11
N PHE A 314 -14.73 -23.59 -25.60
CA PHE A 314 -14.54 -23.27 -27.03
C PHE A 314 -13.19 -22.60 -27.31
N ARG A 315 -12.78 -22.51 -28.57
CA ARG A 315 -11.58 -21.76 -29.00
C ARG A 315 -11.92 -20.31 -29.33
N LEU A 316 -11.01 -19.38 -29.04
CA LEU A 316 -11.14 -17.97 -29.41
C LEU A 316 -11.27 -17.71 -30.93
N SER A 317 -10.88 -18.69 -31.75
CA SER A 317 -11.09 -18.65 -33.21
C SER A 317 -12.56 -18.82 -33.64
N GLU A 318 -13.43 -19.26 -32.74
CA GLU A 318 -14.86 -19.47 -33.02
C GLU A 318 -15.70 -18.19 -32.78
N ALA A 319 -15.06 -17.11 -32.30
CA ALA A 319 -15.73 -15.81 -32.11
C ALA A 319 -16.00 -15.08 -33.43
N THR A 320 -15.25 -15.39 -34.50
CA THR A 320 -15.39 -14.76 -35.82
C THR A 320 -16.08 -15.67 -36.82
N ALA A 321 -16.79 -15.09 -37.79
CA ALA A 321 -17.42 -15.86 -38.87
C ALA A 321 -16.39 -16.55 -39.78
N GLU A 322 -15.16 -16.03 -39.79
CA GLU A 322 -14.01 -16.54 -40.53
C GLU A 322 -13.31 -17.74 -39.87
N GLY A 323 -13.72 -18.15 -38.66
CA GLY A 323 -13.14 -19.30 -37.95
C GLY A 323 -11.67 -19.10 -37.53
N ASN A 324 -11.26 -17.85 -37.29
CA ASN A 324 -9.92 -17.50 -36.81
C ASN A 324 -9.95 -16.44 -35.71
N TRP A 325 -8.91 -16.43 -34.88
CA TRP A 325 -8.63 -15.34 -33.96
C TRP A 325 -7.71 -14.35 -34.70
N PRO A 326 -8.17 -13.13 -35.05
CA PRO A 326 -7.44 -12.27 -35.99
C PRO A 326 -6.16 -11.68 -35.38
N VAL A 327 -5.21 -11.35 -36.25
CA VAL A 327 -3.97 -10.64 -35.88
C VAL A 327 -4.27 -9.33 -35.16
N GLY A 328 -3.57 -9.09 -34.05
CA GLY A 328 -3.66 -7.83 -33.30
C GLY A 328 -4.99 -7.61 -32.56
N TRP A 329 -5.91 -8.58 -32.54
CA TRP A 329 -7.01 -8.62 -31.58
C TRP A 329 -6.50 -9.12 -30.23
N GLY A 330 -7.16 -8.78 -29.13
CA GLY A 330 -6.75 -9.23 -27.79
C GLY A 330 -7.88 -9.83 -26.98
N ALA A 331 -7.62 -10.93 -26.29
CA ALA A 331 -8.51 -11.46 -25.26
C ALA A 331 -7.96 -11.07 -23.89
N LEU A 332 -8.66 -10.18 -23.19
CA LEU A 332 -8.43 -9.90 -21.77
C LEU A 332 -9.11 -11.00 -20.97
N VAL A 333 -8.38 -11.69 -20.09
CA VAL A 333 -8.86 -12.85 -19.34
C VAL A 333 -8.44 -12.68 -17.88
N ASN A 334 -9.34 -12.89 -16.94
CA ASN A 334 -9.01 -12.94 -15.52
C ASN A 334 -8.23 -14.24 -15.23
N GLN A 335 -7.14 -14.17 -14.45
CA GLN A 335 -6.26 -15.31 -14.19
C GLN A 335 -6.87 -16.47 -13.37
N GLN A 336 -8.04 -16.27 -12.77
CA GLN A 336 -8.87 -17.35 -12.19
C GLN A 336 -9.86 -17.97 -13.20
N THR A 337 -9.88 -17.54 -14.47
CA THR A 337 -10.73 -18.15 -15.50
C THR A 337 -10.03 -19.37 -16.10
N THR A 338 -10.73 -20.49 -16.16
CA THR A 338 -10.22 -21.74 -16.70
C THR A 338 -10.05 -21.64 -18.22
N HIS A 339 -8.84 -21.93 -18.69
CA HIS A 339 -8.43 -21.82 -20.08
C HIS A 339 -7.40 -22.89 -20.46
N MET A 340 -7.04 -22.99 -21.74
CA MET A 340 -5.98 -23.88 -22.21
C MET A 340 -5.19 -23.28 -23.38
N GLY A 341 -3.86 -23.38 -23.33
CA GLY A 341 -3.00 -23.16 -24.49
C GLY A 341 -3.08 -24.36 -25.44
N ALA A 342 -3.80 -24.18 -26.53
CA ALA A 342 -4.08 -25.24 -27.49
C ALA A 342 -2.83 -25.80 -28.17
N GLY A 343 -2.93 -27.05 -28.62
CA GLY A 343 -1.96 -27.71 -29.50
C GLY A 343 -1.99 -27.16 -30.93
N HIS A 344 -0.90 -27.34 -31.68
CA HIS A 344 -0.77 -26.89 -33.06
C HIS A 344 -0.68 -28.12 -33.98
N THR A 345 -1.77 -28.36 -34.71
CA THR A 345 -2.02 -29.58 -35.51
C THR A 345 -1.95 -29.34 -37.02
N ASP A 346 -1.84 -28.09 -37.46
CA ASP A 346 -1.71 -27.72 -38.87
C ASP A 346 -0.26 -27.93 -39.36
N PRO A 347 0.00 -28.89 -40.28
CA PRO A 347 1.35 -29.16 -40.78
C PRO A 347 1.85 -28.14 -41.81
N GLN A 348 1.03 -27.18 -42.25
CA GLN A 348 1.39 -26.10 -43.18
C GLN A 348 1.25 -24.71 -42.55
N GLY A 349 0.49 -24.59 -41.46
CA GLY A 349 0.29 -23.38 -40.70
C GLY A 349 1.60 -22.85 -40.07
N PRO A 350 1.82 -21.53 -40.06
CA PRO A 350 3.01 -20.95 -39.45
C PRO A 350 2.98 -21.08 -37.92
N HIS A 351 4.12 -20.88 -37.26
CA HIS A 351 4.19 -20.89 -35.80
C HIS A 351 3.21 -19.85 -35.22
N ARG A 352 2.40 -20.26 -34.24
CA ARG A 352 1.49 -19.41 -33.48
C ARG A 352 2.28 -18.65 -32.42
N VAL A 353 2.45 -17.35 -32.59
CA VAL A 353 3.00 -16.44 -31.58
C VAL A 353 1.86 -15.66 -30.92
N VAL A 354 1.87 -15.62 -29.59
CA VAL A 354 0.95 -14.82 -28.76
C VAL A 354 1.81 -13.97 -27.82
N MET A 355 1.58 -12.66 -27.78
CA MET A 355 2.10 -11.76 -26.75
C MET A 355 1.15 -11.78 -25.55
N VAL A 356 1.68 -11.76 -24.33
CA VAL A 356 0.88 -11.68 -23.10
C VAL A 356 1.40 -10.53 -22.23
N ILE A 357 0.47 -9.72 -21.71
CA ILE A 357 0.75 -8.68 -20.72
C ILE A 357 -0.28 -8.78 -19.59
N THR A 358 0.19 -8.93 -18.35
CA THR A 358 -0.68 -9.20 -17.20
C THR A 358 -0.70 -8.01 -16.26
N PHE A 359 -1.91 -7.57 -15.90
CA PHE A 359 -2.18 -6.41 -15.07
C PHE A 359 -2.74 -6.82 -13.71
N ALA A 360 -2.43 -6.05 -12.68
CA ALA A 360 -3.02 -6.20 -11.35
C ALA A 360 -3.23 -4.83 -10.68
N PRO A 361 -4.19 -4.71 -9.73
CA PRO A 361 -4.29 -3.56 -8.87
C PRO A 361 -2.95 -3.21 -8.23
N ARG A 362 -2.57 -1.94 -8.39
CA ARG A 362 -1.32 -1.44 -7.84
C ARG A 362 -1.32 -1.51 -6.29
N PRO A 363 -0.16 -1.77 -5.65
CA PRO A 363 -0.07 -1.81 -4.20
C PRO A 363 -0.34 -0.44 -3.57
N ARG A 364 -0.80 -0.44 -2.32
CA ARG A 364 -1.05 0.78 -1.53
C ARG A 364 -0.05 0.94 -0.39
N PHE A 365 0.90 1.85 -0.58
CA PHE A 365 1.98 2.15 0.35
C PHE A 365 2.05 3.67 0.59
N GLY A 366 1.72 4.09 1.81
CA GLY A 366 1.70 5.49 2.22
C GLY A 366 1.63 5.64 3.75
N PRO A 367 1.63 6.86 4.30
CA PRO A 367 1.59 7.09 5.75
C PRO A 367 0.29 6.61 6.43
N HIS A 368 -0.80 6.55 5.66
CA HIS A 368 -2.13 6.12 6.11
C HIS A 368 -2.74 5.05 5.17
N GLU A 369 -1.91 4.42 4.33
CA GLU A 369 -2.33 3.29 3.50
C GLU A 369 -1.74 2.00 4.07
N LEU A 370 -2.52 0.91 4.00
CA LEU A 370 -2.12 -0.41 4.44
C LEU A 370 -2.38 -1.41 3.32
N GLU A 371 -1.32 -2.02 2.79
CA GLU A 371 -1.48 -3.17 1.90
C GLU A 371 -1.68 -4.44 2.73
N THR A 372 -2.80 -5.13 2.49
CA THR A 372 -3.14 -6.42 3.11
C THR A 372 -3.02 -7.58 2.12
N ARG A 373 -3.03 -7.28 0.82
CA ARG A 373 -3.12 -8.25 -0.27
C ARG A 373 -1.74 -8.56 -0.85
N MET A 374 -1.68 -9.63 -1.61
CA MET A 374 -0.53 -10.18 -2.31
C MET A 374 -0.91 -10.38 -3.79
N ILE A 375 0.06 -10.64 -4.68
CA ILE A 375 -0.27 -11.21 -5.99
C ILE A 375 -0.72 -12.67 -5.77
N GLY A 376 -1.57 -13.22 -6.63
CA GLY A 376 -1.87 -14.65 -6.64
C GLY A 376 -0.60 -15.51 -6.74
N MET A 377 -0.72 -16.82 -6.53
CA MET A 377 0.41 -17.75 -6.60
C MET A 377 0.09 -18.90 -7.56
N GLY A 378 1.13 -19.60 -8.03
CA GLY A 378 1.06 -20.57 -9.13
C GLY A 378 1.25 -19.95 -10.52
N GLY A 379 0.99 -18.65 -10.68
CA GLY A 379 1.27 -17.92 -11.91
C GLY A 379 2.77 -17.76 -12.15
N SER A 380 3.22 -17.84 -13.41
CA SER A 380 4.65 -17.68 -13.72
C SER A 380 5.14 -16.28 -13.37
N TYR A 381 4.29 -15.26 -13.61
CA TYR A 381 4.59 -13.82 -13.48
C TYR A 381 5.95 -13.45 -14.05
N SER A 382 6.21 -13.90 -15.28
CA SER A 382 7.55 -13.86 -15.88
C SER A 382 7.89 -12.49 -16.48
N LEU A 383 7.72 -11.43 -15.67
CA LEU A 383 8.22 -10.10 -15.95
C LEU A 383 9.71 -10.02 -15.61
N HIS A 384 10.54 -9.62 -16.58
CA HIS A 384 11.96 -9.39 -16.36
C HIS A 384 12.23 -8.45 -15.16
N TRP A 385 13.15 -8.85 -14.27
CA TRP A 385 13.35 -8.27 -12.94
C TRP A 385 13.37 -6.73 -12.90
N SER A 386 14.00 -6.07 -13.89
CA SER A 386 14.12 -4.61 -13.91
C SER A 386 12.81 -3.86 -14.23
N GLN A 387 11.75 -4.55 -14.65
CA GLN A 387 10.50 -3.93 -15.10
C GLN A 387 9.41 -3.89 -14.02
N TRP A 388 9.58 -4.65 -12.94
CA TRP A 388 8.78 -4.51 -11.71
C TRP A 388 8.88 -3.08 -11.14
N GLY A 389 7.97 -2.70 -10.25
CA GLY A 389 7.86 -1.36 -9.67
C GLY A 389 7.10 -0.35 -10.55
N HIS A 390 6.76 -0.73 -11.78
CA HIS A 390 6.18 0.12 -12.82
C HIS A 390 4.69 -0.16 -13.05
N THR A 391 4.01 0.79 -13.68
CA THR A 391 2.56 0.82 -13.94
C THR A 391 2.27 0.98 -15.43
N LEU A 392 1.03 0.77 -15.83
CA LEU A 392 0.57 0.83 -17.23
C LEU A 392 1.06 2.11 -17.96
N ARG A 393 0.98 3.27 -17.30
CA ARG A 393 1.49 4.56 -17.85
C ARG A 393 3.00 4.62 -18.07
N ASP A 394 3.79 3.84 -17.34
CA ASP A 394 5.23 3.76 -17.55
C ASP A 394 5.54 2.93 -18.80
N PHE A 395 4.81 1.83 -19.00
CA PHE A 395 4.91 0.98 -20.19
C PHE A 395 4.34 1.64 -21.45
N SER A 396 3.43 2.62 -21.34
CA SER A 396 2.93 3.36 -22.51
C SER A 396 3.96 4.34 -23.10
N ASN A 397 5.03 4.67 -22.36
CA ASN A 397 6.19 5.41 -22.83
C ASN A 397 7.48 5.01 -22.07
N PRO A 398 8.02 3.80 -22.33
CA PRO A 398 9.14 3.26 -21.57
C PRO A 398 10.43 4.07 -21.81
N GLN A 399 10.56 4.65 -23.01
CA GLN A 399 11.65 5.55 -23.38
C GLN A 399 11.67 6.86 -22.57
N ARG A 400 10.58 7.20 -21.86
CA ARG A 400 10.54 8.31 -20.90
C ARG A 400 10.67 7.83 -19.45
N TYR A 401 9.92 6.81 -19.06
CA TYR A 401 9.74 6.43 -17.65
C TYR A 401 10.61 5.26 -17.18
N MET A 402 11.07 4.40 -18.09
CA MET A 402 11.78 3.14 -17.80
C MET A 402 13.26 3.19 -18.22
N LYS A 403 13.89 4.37 -18.13
CA LYS A 403 15.32 4.57 -18.40
C LYS A 403 16.20 4.17 -17.22
N GLN A 404 17.37 3.61 -17.52
CA GLN A 404 18.40 3.35 -16.51
C GLN A 404 19.06 4.67 -16.02
N PRO A 405 19.49 4.76 -14.75
CA PRO A 405 19.42 3.74 -13.70
C PRO A 405 18.06 3.67 -12.99
N TRP A 406 17.15 4.61 -13.26
CA TRP A 406 15.89 4.79 -12.53
C TRP A 406 14.99 3.57 -12.58
N ARG A 407 14.93 2.89 -13.74
CA ARG A 407 14.23 1.59 -13.90
C ARG A 407 14.68 0.57 -12.85
N THR A 408 15.99 0.34 -12.74
CA THR A 408 16.58 -0.57 -11.74
C THR A 408 16.25 -0.14 -10.30
N LEU A 409 16.40 1.14 -9.98
CA LEU A 409 16.11 1.64 -8.62
C LEU A 409 14.63 1.51 -8.23
N ARG A 410 13.71 1.60 -9.20
CA ARG A 410 12.26 1.44 -8.97
C ARG A 410 11.84 -0.03 -8.84
N SER A 411 12.42 -0.90 -9.66
CA SER A 411 12.26 -2.36 -9.53
C SER A 411 12.70 -2.88 -8.16
N LEU A 412 13.76 -2.32 -7.59
CA LEU A 412 14.30 -2.71 -6.28
C LEU A 412 13.63 -2.04 -5.07
N GLY A 413 12.53 -1.29 -5.24
CA GLY A 413 11.86 -0.59 -4.14
C GLY A 413 12.53 0.71 -3.67
N LEU A 414 13.66 1.11 -4.27
CA LEU A 414 14.57 2.13 -3.73
C LEU A 414 14.27 3.57 -4.16
N HIS A 415 13.71 3.78 -5.36
CA HIS A 415 13.42 5.13 -5.84
C HIS A 415 12.20 5.18 -6.78
N LYS A 416 11.43 6.26 -6.65
CA LYS A 416 10.32 6.62 -7.52
C LYS A 416 10.22 8.16 -7.64
N PRO A 417 10.01 8.74 -8.83
CA PRO A 417 9.79 10.17 -8.99
C PRO A 417 8.49 10.64 -8.31
N SER A 418 8.48 11.86 -7.77
CA SER A 418 7.27 12.49 -7.23
C SER A 418 6.19 12.63 -8.31
N GLY A 419 4.92 12.44 -7.93
CA GLY A 419 3.78 12.53 -8.85
C GLY A 419 3.58 11.35 -9.81
N THR A 420 4.25 10.21 -9.58
CA THR A 420 4.00 8.94 -10.29
C THR A 420 3.25 7.94 -9.40
N ASP A 421 2.81 6.80 -9.95
CA ASP A 421 2.21 5.68 -9.21
C ASP A 421 3.26 4.59 -8.87
N TRP A 422 3.00 3.77 -7.84
CA TRP A 422 3.92 2.67 -7.44
C TRP A 422 3.32 1.33 -7.89
N GLY A 423 4.06 0.52 -8.65
CA GLY A 423 3.68 -0.86 -9.03
C GLY A 423 4.37 -1.91 -8.15
N TRP A 424 3.92 -3.18 -8.16
CA TRP A 424 4.56 -4.24 -7.35
C TRP A 424 6.06 -4.35 -7.63
N ASP A 425 6.90 -4.28 -6.61
CA ASP A 425 8.37 -4.30 -6.74
C ASP A 425 8.95 -5.73 -6.71
N PHE A 426 10.15 -5.89 -7.28
CA PHE A 426 10.79 -7.20 -7.44
C PHE A 426 11.18 -7.85 -6.10
N VAL A 427 11.53 -7.05 -5.09
CA VAL A 427 12.01 -7.54 -3.80
C VAL A 427 10.84 -8.10 -2.98
N SER A 428 9.73 -7.36 -2.89
CA SER A 428 8.50 -7.83 -2.25
C SER A 428 7.94 -9.08 -2.92
N GLN A 429 7.99 -9.16 -4.25
CA GLN A 429 7.44 -10.30 -5.01
C GLN A 429 8.32 -11.55 -4.97
N THR A 430 9.66 -11.39 -5.07
CA THR A 430 10.60 -12.50 -4.80
C THR A 430 10.44 -13.03 -3.38
N LEU A 431 10.30 -12.14 -2.39
CA LEU A 431 10.06 -12.50 -0.99
C LEU A 431 8.75 -13.29 -0.83
N GLN A 432 7.66 -12.83 -1.44
CA GLN A 432 6.36 -13.52 -1.41
C GLN A 432 6.48 -14.95 -1.94
N ARG A 433 7.12 -15.15 -3.11
CA ARG A 433 7.30 -16.46 -3.74
C ARG A 433 8.19 -17.40 -2.89
N VAL A 434 9.32 -16.90 -2.39
CA VAL A 434 10.23 -17.64 -1.49
C VAL A 434 9.55 -18.07 -0.19
N MET A 435 8.70 -17.23 0.39
CA MET A 435 8.10 -17.51 1.71
C MET A 435 6.93 -18.50 1.65
N ASN A 436 6.37 -18.74 0.46
CA ASN A 436 5.28 -19.66 0.22
C ASN A 436 5.69 -20.93 -0.56
N GLY A 437 6.87 -20.92 -1.21
CA GLY A 437 7.31 -22.03 -2.06
C GLY A 437 6.54 -22.05 -3.38
N ASP A 438 6.48 -20.89 -4.03
CA ASP A 438 5.81 -20.68 -5.32
C ASP A 438 6.74 -20.96 -6.51
N VAL A 439 6.22 -20.92 -7.74
CA VAL A 439 6.93 -21.21 -9.01
C VAL A 439 8.31 -20.53 -9.07
N GLY A 440 9.36 -21.32 -9.34
CA GLY A 440 10.75 -20.86 -9.41
C GLY A 440 11.45 -20.77 -8.05
N TYR A 441 10.76 -21.12 -6.96
CA TYR A 441 11.27 -21.15 -5.59
C TYR A 441 10.85 -22.41 -4.81
N TYR A 442 10.51 -23.50 -5.53
CA TYR A 442 10.32 -24.83 -4.96
C TYR A 442 11.64 -25.41 -4.39
N LEU A 443 11.57 -26.62 -3.82
CA LEU A 443 12.76 -27.29 -3.27
C LEU A 443 13.71 -27.75 -4.39
N ASP A 444 13.17 -28.17 -5.52
CA ASP A 444 13.96 -28.61 -6.67
C ASP A 444 14.63 -27.42 -7.37
N ASP A 445 13.93 -26.28 -7.52
CA ASP A 445 14.51 -25.00 -8.00
C ASP A 445 15.70 -24.55 -7.13
N LEU A 446 15.62 -24.76 -5.81
CA LEU A 446 16.71 -24.45 -4.87
C LEU A 446 17.92 -25.38 -5.04
N VAL A 447 17.69 -26.66 -5.34
CA VAL A 447 18.77 -27.64 -5.61
C VAL A 447 19.42 -27.31 -6.95
N GLU A 448 18.64 -27.12 -8.01
CA GLU A 448 19.14 -26.73 -9.33
C GLU A 448 19.93 -25.41 -9.27
N PHE A 449 19.43 -24.40 -8.54
CA PHE A 449 20.14 -23.14 -8.32
C PHE A 449 21.54 -23.37 -7.73
N VAL A 450 21.67 -24.24 -6.73
CA VAL A 450 22.96 -24.54 -6.08
C VAL A 450 23.88 -25.35 -6.98
N ASP A 451 23.36 -26.35 -7.68
CA ASP A 451 24.14 -27.21 -8.57
C ASP A 451 24.63 -26.45 -9.82
N ASN A 452 23.85 -25.49 -10.32
CA ASN A 452 24.26 -24.51 -11.35
C ASN A 452 25.28 -23.47 -10.83
N GLY A 453 25.67 -23.54 -9.56
CA GLY A 453 26.70 -22.67 -8.95
C GLY A 453 26.16 -21.37 -8.34
N GLY A 454 24.84 -21.25 -8.17
CA GLY A 454 24.16 -20.17 -7.48
C GLY A 454 24.22 -18.82 -8.20
N PHE A 455 24.51 -17.75 -7.45
CA PHE A 455 24.56 -16.38 -7.97
C PHE A 455 25.72 -16.19 -8.97
N PRO A 456 25.48 -16.05 -10.29
CA PRO A 456 26.56 -16.09 -11.30
C PRO A 456 27.50 -14.88 -11.22
N PHE A 457 27.08 -13.79 -10.59
CA PHE A 457 27.88 -12.59 -10.36
C PHE A 457 28.75 -12.66 -9.09
N LEU A 458 28.62 -13.70 -8.26
CA LEU A 458 29.32 -13.83 -6.98
C LEU A 458 30.15 -15.13 -6.92
N PRO A 459 31.47 -15.09 -6.66
CA PRO A 459 32.29 -16.29 -6.56
C PRO A 459 31.75 -17.30 -5.53
N GLN A 460 31.70 -18.59 -5.88
CA GLN A 460 31.13 -19.67 -5.05
C GLN A 460 31.64 -19.69 -3.59
N TYR A 461 32.91 -19.32 -3.34
CA TYR A 461 33.47 -19.28 -1.98
C TYR A 461 32.84 -18.20 -1.07
N LEU A 462 32.18 -17.18 -1.65
CA LEU A 462 31.43 -16.13 -0.96
C LEU A 462 29.93 -16.43 -0.87
N GLN A 463 29.44 -17.45 -1.58
CA GLN A 463 28.03 -17.84 -1.57
C GLN A 463 27.71 -18.74 -0.38
N GLY A 464 26.48 -18.63 0.13
CA GLY A 464 25.91 -19.56 1.09
C GLY A 464 25.86 -20.98 0.51
N GLN A 465 26.09 -21.98 1.37
CA GLN A 465 25.95 -23.39 1.02
C GLN A 465 24.81 -23.99 1.83
N LEU A 466 24.15 -24.99 1.25
CA LEU A 466 23.16 -25.80 1.94
C LEU A 466 23.82 -26.63 3.06
N PRO A 467 23.16 -26.82 4.22
CA PRO A 467 23.69 -27.65 5.28
C PRO A 467 23.73 -29.13 4.85
N PRO A 468 24.73 -29.92 5.32
CA PRO A 468 24.75 -31.36 5.05
C PRO A 468 23.65 -32.08 5.83
N GLY A 469 22.50 -32.30 5.17
CA GLY A 469 21.33 -32.94 5.74
C GLY A 469 20.08 -32.75 4.86
N GLU A 470 18.94 -33.25 5.34
CA GLU A 470 17.65 -33.15 4.64
C GLU A 470 17.00 -31.77 4.86
N ILE A 471 16.70 -31.06 3.77
CA ILE A 471 16.13 -29.70 3.80
C ILE A 471 14.62 -29.80 3.92
N LYS A 472 14.08 -29.46 5.10
CA LYS A 472 12.65 -29.64 5.43
C LYS A 472 11.69 -28.71 4.66
N SER A 473 12.16 -27.61 4.08
CA SER A 473 11.35 -26.77 3.17
C SER A 473 12.22 -25.83 2.34
N ALA A 474 11.79 -25.55 1.10
CA ALA A 474 12.46 -24.65 0.17
C ALA A 474 12.73 -23.26 0.78
N ARG A 475 11.68 -22.66 1.36
CA ARG A 475 11.73 -21.41 2.15
C ARG A 475 12.90 -21.36 3.13
N THR A 476 13.08 -22.40 3.94
CA THR A 476 14.17 -22.43 4.94
C THR A 476 15.53 -22.41 4.25
N GLY A 477 15.70 -23.20 3.19
CA GLY A 477 16.93 -23.25 2.42
C GLY A 477 17.25 -21.95 1.69
N TRP A 478 16.29 -21.31 1.02
CA TRP A 478 16.46 -20.01 0.36
C TRP A 478 16.90 -18.91 1.34
N ILE A 479 16.20 -18.77 2.48
CA ILE A 479 16.58 -17.81 3.53
C ILE A 479 17.98 -18.11 4.07
N GLN A 480 18.32 -19.40 4.27
CA GLN A 480 19.61 -19.82 4.79
C GLN A 480 20.75 -19.54 3.79
N ILE A 481 20.58 -19.81 2.50
CA ILE A 481 21.57 -19.43 1.48
C ILE A 481 21.76 -17.92 1.46
N PHE A 482 20.67 -17.14 1.47
CA PHE A 482 20.77 -15.68 1.42
C PHE A 482 21.51 -15.12 2.65
N ARG A 483 21.14 -15.54 3.87
CA ARG A 483 21.85 -15.10 5.09
C ARG A 483 23.31 -15.58 5.11
N ASN A 484 23.58 -16.86 4.81
CA ASN A 484 24.94 -17.40 4.75
C ASN A 484 25.80 -16.67 3.69
N THR A 485 25.20 -16.18 2.60
CA THR A 485 25.87 -15.36 1.58
C THR A 485 26.22 -13.97 2.13
N LEU A 486 25.27 -13.30 2.80
CA LEU A 486 25.52 -12.01 3.45
C LEU A 486 26.58 -12.10 4.55
N GLU A 487 26.58 -13.17 5.35
CA GLU A 487 27.60 -13.42 6.38
C GLU A 487 29.00 -13.62 5.78
N LYS A 488 29.14 -14.48 4.77
CA LYS A 488 30.41 -14.69 4.05
C LYS A 488 30.90 -13.43 3.35
N TRP A 489 30.00 -12.67 2.73
CA TRP A 489 30.32 -11.39 2.10
C TRP A 489 30.76 -10.34 3.14
N LEU A 490 30.05 -10.24 4.27
CA LEU A 490 30.41 -9.34 5.38
C LEU A 490 31.79 -9.70 5.95
N GLU A 491 32.09 -10.98 6.16
CA GLU A 491 33.40 -11.42 6.61
C GLU A 491 34.48 -11.06 5.58
N PHE A 492 34.26 -11.33 4.30
CA PHE A 492 35.21 -11.02 3.22
C PHE A 492 35.52 -9.53 3.14
N VAL A 493 34.50 -8.67 3.11
CA VAL A 493 34.67 -7.21 3.04
C VAL A 493 35.31 -6.67 4.33
N SER A 494 34.96 -7.21 5.50
CA SER A 494 35.57 -6.82 6.78
C SER A 494 37.05 -7.21 6.86
N ARG A 495 37.42 -8.41 6.39
CA ARG A 495 38.81 -8.84 6.24
C ARG A 495 39.56 -7.92 5.25
N ALA A 496 38.96 -7.63 4.09
CA ALA A 496 39.54 -6.72 3.09
C ALA A 496 39.78 -5.31 3.66
N TYR A 497 38.82 -4.76 4.42
CA TYR A 497 38.96 -3.48 5.11
C TYR A 497 40.12 -3.50 6.13
N ALA A 498 40.20 -4.54 6.95
CA ALA A 498 41.30 -4.73 7.89
C ALA A 498 42.67 -4.85 7.20
N HIS A 499 42.76 -5.48 6.02
CA HIS A 499 43.97 -5.49 5.20
C HIS A 499 44.30 -4.08 4.67
N CYS A 500 43.31 -3.34 4.16
CA CYS A 500 43.51 -1.96 3.69
C CYS A 500 43.99 -1.02 4.82
N LEU A 501 43.47 -1.17 6.04
CA LEU A 501 43.96 -0.46 7.23
C LEU A 501 45.40 -0.84 7.61
N ARG A 502 45.79 -2.12 7.47
CA ARG A 502 47.20 -2.54 7.67
C ARG A 502 48.14 -1.93 6.63
N PHE A 503 47.72 -1.85 5.36
CA PHE A 503 48.48 -1.15 4.32
C PHE A 503 48.56 0.37 4.58
N LEU A 504 47.49 0.99 5.09
CA LEU A 504 47.51 2.39 5.52
C LEU A 504 48.53 2.62 6.65
N LEU A 505 48.56 1.77 7.67
CA LEU A 505 49.54 1.84 8.76
C LEU A 505 50.98 1.66 8.25
N LEU A 506 51.22 0.73 7.31
CA LEU A 506 52.52 0.55 6.66
C LEU A 506 52.94 1.80 5.88
N ALA A 507 52.02 2.41 5.11
CA ALA A 507 52.27 3.62 4.35
C ALA A 507 52.58 4.82 5.27
N ILE A 508 51.89 4.94 6.41
CA ILE A 508 52.19 5.93 7.45
C ILE A 508 53.59 5.69 8.03
N LEU A 509 53.98 4.44 8.31
CA LEU A 509 55.31 4.11 8.83
C LEU A 509 56.43 4.45 7.82
N VAL A 510 56.21 4.21 6.53
CA VAL A 510 57.13 4.64 5.45
C VAL A 510 57.22 6.16 5.36
N ILE A 511 56.11 6.89 5.47
CA ILE A 511 56.10 8.37 5.54
C ILE A 511 56.90 8.86 6.77
N VAL A 512 56.77 8.18 7.92
CA VAL A 512 57.52 8.51 9.14
C VAL A 512 59.02 8.29 8.98
N MET A 513 59.45 7.29 8.20
CA MET A 513 60.87 7.00 7.95
C MET A 513 61.53 7.90 6.90
N PHE A 514 60.79 8.40 5.90
CA PHE A 514 61.38 8.96 4.67
C PHE A 514 60.92 10.39 4.26
N ALA A 515 60.00 11.03 4.99
CA ALA A 515 59.53 12.38 4.64
C ALA A 515 60.18 13.49 5.47
N ASP A 516 60.44 14.67 4.87
CA ASP A 516 60.98 15.86 5.55
C ASP A 516 60.08 16.42 6.68
N LYS A 517 58.78 16.10 6.64
CA LYS A 517 57.76 16.57 7.61
C LYS A 517 56.81 15.42 7.97
N PRO A 518 57.31 14.36 8.62
CA PRO A 518 56.60 13.08 8.73
C PRO A 518 55.29 13.23 9.50
N PHE A 519 55.33 13.87 10.67
CA PHE A 519 54.15 14.09 11.52
C PHE A 519 53.01 14.80 10.79
N VAL A 520 53.30 15.89 10.07
CA VAL A 520 52.28 16.67 9.35
C VAL A 520 51.67 15.87 8.19
N GLN A 521 52.49 15.10 7.47
CA GLN A 521 51.99 14.27 6.36
C GLN A 521 51.16 13.08 6.84
N SER A 522 51.52 12.46 7.98
CA SER A 522 50.76 11.38 8.60
C SER A 522 49.43 11.88 9.21
N VAL A 523 49.44 13.00 9.93
CA VAL A 523 48.22 13.58 10.54
C VAL A 523 47.24 14.03 9.45
N THR A 524 47.70 14.70 8.40
CA THR A 524 46.82 15.11 7.27
C THR A 524 46.27 13.91 6.48
N MET A 525 47.03 12.81 6.38
CA MET A 525 46.55 11.56 5.80
C MET A 525 45.41 10.95 6.62
N VAL A 526 45.62 10.76 7.92
CA VAL A 526 44.63 10.17 8.83
C VAL A 526 43.38 11.05 8.94
N ALA A 527 43.54 12.37 9.08
CA ALA A 527 42.42 13.32 9.16
C ALA A 527 41.56 13.29 7.89
N ARG A 528 42.17 13.26 6.70
CA ARG A 528 41.43 13.18 5.43
C ARG A 528 40.66 11.87 5.30
N ILE A 529 41.29 10.73 5.61
CA ILE A 529 40.62 9.42 5.55
C ILE A 529 39.48 9.38 6.58
N GLY A 530 39.70 9.85 7.81
CA GLY A 530 38.68 9.98 8.84
C GLY A 530 37.50 10.86 8.44
N MET A 531 37.73 12.01 7.79
CA MET A 531 36.64 12.86 7.27
C MET A 531 35.81 12.15 6.18
N VAL A 532 36.45 11.39 5.29
CA VAL A 532 35.73 10.60 4.27
C VAL A 532 34.91 9.47 4.91
N HIS A 533 35.46 8.78 5.92
CA HIS A 533 34.74 7.72 6.63
C HIS A 533 33.58 8.28 7.45
N LEU A 534 33.78 9.43 8.12
CA LEU A 534 32.71 10.13 8.82
C LEU A 534 31.61 10.59 7.87
N LEU A 535 31.95 11.10 6.67
CA LEU A 535 30.97 11.48 5.66
C LEU A 535 30.16 10.27 5.17
N ILE A 536 30.83 9.15 4.85
CA ILE A 536 30.15 7.91 4.42
C ILE A 536 29.24 7.39 5.54
N PHE A 537 29.71 7.36 6.78
CA PHE A 537 28.94 6.91 7.94
C PHE A 537 27.74 7.82 8.22
N LEU A 538 27.88 9.14 8.13
CA LEU A 538 26.76 10.08 8.31
C LEU A 538 25.74 9.97 7.17
N LEU A 539 26.17 9.75 5.93
CA LEU A 539 25.27 9.50 4.80
C LEU A 539 24.53 8.17 4.94
N SER A 540 25.21 7.10 5.38
CA SER A 540 24.57 5.80 5.60
C SER A 540 23.64 5.80 6.81
N LEU A 541 24.00 6.50 7.89
CA LEU A 541 23.13 6.70 9.06
C LEU A 541 21.90 7.55 8.70
N TRP A 542 22.07 8.60 7.88
CA TRP A 542 20.95 9.36 7.34
C TRP A 542 20.03 8.49 6.48
N ALA A 543 20.59 7.72 5.54
CA ALA A 543 19.80 6.82 4.69
C ALA A 543 19.05 5.76 5.53
N TRP A 544 19.71 5.18 6.52
CA TRP A 544 19.11 4.24 7.46
C TRP A 544 17.96 4.86 8.27
N ASN A 545 18.15 6.06 8.81
CA ASN A 545 17.12 6.75 9.59
C ASN A 545 15.90 7.13 8.72
N ASN A 546 16.11 7.51 7.46
CA ASN A 546 15.01 7.73 6.52
C ASN A 546 14.23 6.44 6.27
N LEU A 547 14.93 5.30 6.11
CA LEU A 547 14.31 3.99 5.97
C LEU A 547 13.52 3.59 7.23
N GLU A 548 14.09 3.73 8.43
CA GLU A 548 13.37 3.40 9.68
C GLU A 548 12.10 4.25 9.87
N SER A 549 12.13 5.52 9.46
CA SER A 549 10.97 6.43 9.53
C SER A 549 9.94 6.23 8.40
N GLY A 550 10.25 5.40 7.40
CA GLY A 550 9.36 5.15 6.26
C GLY A 550 8.11 4.37 6.68
N SER A 551 6.95 4.71 6.11
CA SER A 551 5.69 4.07 6.47
C SER A 551 5.69 2.55 6.26
N TRP A 552 6.36 2.06 5.20
CA TRP A 552 6.58 0.63 4.97
C TRP A 552 7.30 -0.05 6.15
N ALA A 553 8.41 0.54 6.62
CA ALA A 553 9.19 0.02 7.74
C ALA A 553 8.41 0.04 9.06
N LEU A 554 7.65 1.11 9.30
CA LEU A 554 6.76 1.21 10.46
C LEU A 554 5.63 0.18 10.41
N ASN A 555 5.00 -0.02 9.25
CA ASN A 555 3.92 -0.98 9.06
C ASN A 555 4.40 -2.45 9.20
N VAL A 556 5.65 -2.74 8.81
CA VAL A 556 6.29 -4.05 9.05
C VAL A 556 6.65 -4.24 10.52
N ARG A 557 7.32 -3.26 11.17
CA ARG A 557 7.64 -3.34 12.62
C ARG A 557 6.39 -3.48 13.50
N ARG A 558 5.29 -2.82 13.15
CA ARG A 558 3.98 -2.94 13.82
C ARG A 558 3.22 -4.23 13.49
N SER A 559 3.73 -5.07 12.59
CA SER A 559 3.02 -6.26 12.07
C SER A 559 1.62 -5.94 11.51
N ALA A 560 1.45 -4.76 10.91
CA ALA A 560 0.17 -4.30 10.37
C ALA A 560 -0.02 -4.73 8.91
N ALA A 561 1.03 -4.61 8.09
CA ALA A 561 0.98 -4.97 6.67
C ALA A 561 0.78 -6.48 6.48
N PHE A 562 0.01 -6.89 5.47
CA PHE A 562 -0.34 -8.28 5.17
C PHE A 562 -0.97 -9.08 6.34
N ARG A 563 -1.37 -8.42 7.44
CA ARG A 563 -2.02 -9.06 8.60
C ARG A 563 -3.53 -9.11 8.44
N VAL A 564 -4.05 -10.29 8.77
CA VAL A 564 -5.46 -10.66 8.93
C VAL A 564 -6.03 -10.03 10.22
N PRO A 565 -7.25 -9.46 10.22
CA PRO A 565 -7.91 -8.97 11.43
C PRO A 565 -8.15 -10.11 12.44
N SER A 566 -8.04 -9.82 13.75
CA SER A 566 -8.44 -10.78 14.78
C SER A 566 -9.91 -10.61 15.18
N GLY A 567 -10.59 -11.74 15.40
CA GLY A 567 -11.94 -11.81 15.95
C GLY A 567 -13.11 -11.67 14.95
N PRO A 568 -14.33 -11.99 15.41
CA PRO A 568 -15.58 -11.62 14.74
C PRO A 568 -15.68 -10.10 14.54
N HIS A 569 -16.44 -9.66 13.54
CA HIS A 569 -16.98 -8.30 13.61
C HIS A 569 -18.15 -8.30 14.61
N PRO A 570 -18.24 -7.38 15.59
CA PRO A 570 -19.39 -7.27 16.53
C PRO A 570 -20.73 -6.86 15.89
N MET A 571 -20.86 -7.03 14.57
CA MET A 571 -22.08 -6.79 13.78
C MET A 571 -22.58 -8.07 13.08
N TYR A 572 -21.81 -9.16 13.12
CA TYR A 572 -22.31 -10.45 12.66
C TYR A 572 -23.25 -11.03 13.73
N PRO A 573 -24.40 -11.57 13.33
CA PRO A 573 -25.34 -12.13 14.28
C PRO A 573 -24.90 -13.54 14.74
N HIS A 574 -25.18 -13.87 16.00
CA HIS A 574 -25.04 -15.23 16.54
C HIS A 574 -26.12 -16.14 15.91
N ILE A 575 -25.83 -16.67 14.71
CA ILE A 575 -26.74 -17.57 13.96
C ILE A 575 -25.99 -18.87 13.61
N PRO A 576 -26.64 -20.04 13.72
CA PRO A 576 -26.08 -21.31 13.30
C PRO A 576 -25.59 -21.31 11.84
N ALA A 577 -24.47 -21.99 11.61
CA ALA A 577 -23.88 -22.13 10.29
C ALA A 577 -24.76 -22.94 9.33
N SER A 578 -24.70 -22.60 8.04
CA SER A 578 -25.33 -23.27 6.92
C SER A 578 -24.38 -23.29 5.72
N ILE A 579 -24.64 -24.16 4.75
CA ILE A 579 -23.86 -24.25 3.51
C ILE A 579 -24.61 -23.45 2.42
N PRO A 580 -23.95 -22.51 1.71
CA PRO A 580 -24.54 -21.78 0.59
C PRO A 580 -24.69 -22.68 -0.65
N SER A 581 -25.69 -22.35 -1.46
CA SER A 581 -25.99 -22.95 -2.77
C SER A 581 -26.05 -21.88 -3.85
N ASN A 582 -26.02 -22.32 -5.13
CA ASN A 582 -26.05 -21.46 -6.31
C ASN A 582 -27.23 -20.47 -6.29
N ASP A 583 -28.36 -20.88 -5.69
CA ASP A 583 -29.62 -20.16 -5.70
C ASP A 583 -29.80 -19.12 -4.57
N ASP A 584 -28.93 -19.15 -3.55
CA ASP A 584 -28.99 -18.26 -2.39
C ASP A 584 -28.50 -16.83 -2.71
N VAL A 585 -29.03 -15.85 -1.99
CA VAL A 585 -28.61 -14.44 -2.07
C VAL A 585 -27.55 -14.18 -1.00
N LEU A 586 -26.30 -14.01 -1.41
CA LEU A 586 -25.16 -13.88 -0.51
C LEU A 586 -24.86 -12.41 -0.18
N ILE A 587 -24.96 -12.06 1.11
CA ILE A 587 -24.52 -10.78 1.67
C ILE A 587 -23.06 -10.92 2.10
N LEU A 588 -22.14 -10.33 1.32
CA LEU A 588 -20.71 -10.31 1.64
C LEU A 588 -20.16 -8.87 1.69
N ASN A 589 -20.44 -8.20 2.79
CA ASN A 589 -19.97 -6.83 3.06
C ASN A 589 -18.44 -6.75 3.04
N GLU A 590 -17.76 -7.85 3.35
CA GLU A 590 -16.31 -8.03 3.34
C GLU A 590 -15.65 -7.73 2.00
N MET A 591 -16.39 -7.68 0.88
CA MET A 591 -15.85 -7.26 -0.41
C MET A 591 -16.16 -5.80 -0.75
N LYS A 592 -17.07 -5.12 -0.04
CA LYS A 592 -17.35 -3.69 -0.22
C LYS A 592 -16.24 -2.83 0.41
N SER A 593 -15.11 -2.70 -0.28
CA SER A 593 -14.00 -1.85 0.13
C SER A 593 -13.14 -1.44 -1.06
N SER A 594 -12.61 -0.22 -1.00
CA SER A 594 -11.81 0.37 -2.06
C SER A 594 -10.58 -0.45 -2.48
N TYR A 595 -10.08 -1.39 -1.66
CA TYR A 595 -8.95 -2.26 -2.02
C TYR A 595 -9.33 -3.48 -2.87
N MET A 596 -10.62 -3.83 -3.01
CA MET A 596 -11.05 -5.08 -3.64
C MET A 596 -11.15 -4.99 -5.18
N ALA A 597 -11.12 -3.78 -5.73
CA ALA A 597 -11.26 -3.52 -7.17
C ALA A 597 -12.51 -4.23 -7.75
N SER A 598 -12.39 -4.99 -8.83
CA SER A 598 -13.48 -5.78 -9.43
C SER A 598 -14.23 -6.71 -8.47
N PHE A 599 -13.57 -7.26 -7.44
CA PHE A 599 -14.24 -8.14 -6.49
C PHE A 599 -15.27 -7.42 -5.60
N THR A 600 -15.32 -6.09 -5.60
CA THR A 600 -16.37 -5.29 -4.92
C THR A 600 -17.78 -5.69 -5.38
N ASP A 601 -17.95 -5.95 -6.68
CA ASP A 601 -19.26 -6.13 -7.31
C ASP A 601 -19.43 -7.51 -7.99
N VAL A 602 -18.42 -8.39 -7.90
CA VAL A 602 -18.39 -9.68 -8.60
C VAL A 602 -19.57 -10.60 -8.23
N LEU A 603 -20.06 -10.57 -6.98
CA LEU A 603 -21.26 -11.34 -6.58
C LEU A 603 -22.53 -10.83 -7.26
N GLU A 604 -22.65 -9.52 -7.48
CA GLU A 604 -23.80 -8.89 -8.17
C GLU A 604 -23.81 -9.13 -9.69
N VAL A 605 -22.87 -9.94 -10.20
CA VAL A 605 -22.74 -10.27 -11.62
C VAL A 605 -22.59 -11.78 -11.85
N MET A 606 -21.72 -12.45 -11.09
CA MET A 606 -21.35 -13.86 -11.30
C MET A 606 -22.11 -14.86 -10.41
N HIS A 607 -22.64 -14.49 -9.23
CA HIS A 607 -23.34 -15.47 -8.39
C HIS A 607 -24.82 -15.60 -8.78
N PRO A 608 -25.36 -16.79 -9.15
CA PRO A 608 -26.68 -16.89 -9.77
C PRO A 608 -27.83 -16.35 -8.91
N GLY A 609 -27.90 -16.71 -7.63
CA GLY A 609 -28.92 -16.20 -6.71
C GLY A 609 -28.85 -14.68 -6.49
N ASN A 610 -27.63 -14.11 -6.42
CA ASN A 610 -27.44 -12.66 -6.34
C ASN A 610 -27.84 -11.94 -7.63
N LYS A 611 -27.57 -12.55 -8.80
CA LYS A 611 -27.97 -12.03 -10.11
C LYS A 611 -29.50 -12.03 -10.27
N TYR A 612 -30.16 -13.15 -9.96
CA TYR A 612 -31.63 -13.24 -9.94
C TYR A 612 -32.26 -12.18 -9.03
N PHE A 613 -31.73 -12.03 -7.81
CA PHE A 613 -32.18 -11.02 -6.88
C PHE A 613 -31.95 -9.59 -7.38
N LYS A 614 -30.79 -9.30 -8.00
CA LYS A 614 -30.50 -8.01 -8.60
C LYS A 614 -31.45 -7.68 -9.74
N ASP A 615 -31.68 -8.59 -10.67
CA ASP A 615 -32.60 -8.40 -11.81
C ASP A 615 -34.03 -8.13 -11.32
N LEU A 616 -34.47 -8.84 -10.27
CA LEU A 616 -35.76 -8.65 -9.60
C LEU A 616 -35.88 -7.28 -8.88
N ILE A 617 -34.81 -6.82 -8.23
CA ILE A 617 -34.72 -5.48 -7.63
C ILE A 617 -34.72 -4.41 -8.73
N ASP A 618 -33.92 -4.53 -9.77
CA ASP A 618 -33.72 -3.50 -10.81
C ASP A 618 -34.94 -3.38 -11.74
N ALA A 619 -35.72 -4.45 -11.91
CA ALA A 619 -37.06 -4.39 -12.51
C ALA A 619 -38.08 -3.61 -11.65
N SER A 620 -37.94 -3.65 -10.32
CA SER A 620 -38.95 -3.18 -9.36
C SER A 620 -38.58 -1.89 -8.60
N SER A 621 -37.34 -1.39 -8.73
CA SER A 621 -36.80 -0.26 -7.98
C SER A 621 -37.23 1.11 -8.53
N LYS A 622 -37.60 1.20 -9.81
CA LYS A 622 -37.91 2.46 -10.49
C LYS A 622 -39.11 3.16 -9.85
N GLY A 623 -38.83 4.25 -9.15
CA GLY A 623 -39.83 5.03 -8.41
C GLY A 623 -40.11 4.56 -6.98
N TYR A 624 -39.36 3.59 -6.43
CA TYR A 624 -39.55 3.05 -5.08
C TYR A 624 -39.65 4.13 -3.99
N GLN A 625 -38.77 5.13 -4.00
CA GLN A 625 -38.79 6.25 -3.05
C GLN A 625 -40.00 7.19 -3.19
N SER A 626 -40.75 7.11 -4.29
CA SER A 626 -42.00 7.87 -4.49
C SER A 626 -43.24 7.12 -3.99
N LEU A 627 -43.13 5.83 -3.68
CA LEU A 627 -44.24 5.03 -3.17
C LEU A 627 -44.56 5.40 -1.70
N PRO A 628 -45.84 5.46 -1.32
CA PRO A 628 -46.27 5.48 0.08
C PRO A 628 -45.64 4.35 0.90
N ARG A 629 -45.28 4.61 2.17
CA ARG A 629 -44.54 3.66 3.03
C ARG A 629 -45.19 2.28 3.15
N ASN A 630 -46.53 2.19 3.12
CA ASN A 630 -47.26 0.92 3.14
C ASN A 630 -47.15 0.11 1.84
N LEU A 631 -46.90 0.75 0.70
CA LEU A 631 -46.58 0.08 -0.57
C LEU A 631 -45.09 -0.28 -0.64
N GLN A 632 -44.20 0.55 -0.10
CA GLN A 632 -42.78 0.21 0.09
C GLN A 632 -42.60 -1.03 1.00
N GLU A 633 -43.37 -1.11 2.09
CA GLU A 633 -43.41 -2.28 2.99
C GLU A 633 -43.91 -3.53 2.25
N ARG A 634 -45.06 -3.42 1.57
CA ARG A 634 -45.63 -4.53 0.80
C ARG A 634 -44.68 -5.05 -0.27
N LEU A 635 -44.03 -4.18 -1.04
CA LEU A 635 -43.09 -4.61 -2.08
C LEU A 635 -41.92 -5.38 -1.48
N ARG A 636 -41.24 -4.85 -0.45
CA ARG A 636 -40.15 -5.56 0.24
C ARG A 636 -40.59 -6.92 0.76
N THR A 637 -41.76 -6.97 1.39
CA THR A 637 -42.30 -8.20 1.99
C THR A 637 -42.60 -9.23 0.91
N SER A 638 -43.30 -8.86 -0.17
CA SER A 638 -43.59 -9.75 -1.29
C SER A 638 -42.35 -10.24 -2.05
N ILE A 639 -41.26 -9.48 -2.06
CA ILE A 639 -39.98 -9.91 -2.65
C ILE A 639 -39.29 -10.96 -1.76
N VAL A 640 -39.29 -10.76 -0.44
CA VAL A 640 -38.77 -11.76 0.51
C VAL A 640 -39.62 -13.03 0.52
N ASP A 641 -40.94 -12.90 0.44
CA ASP A 641 -41.85 -14.04 0.35
C ASP A 641 -41.67 -14.82 -0.97
N LEU A 642 -41.47 -14.12 -2.11
CA LEU A 642 -41.15 -14.76 -3.40
C LEU A 642 -39.83 -15.55 -3.35
N LEU A 643 -38.77 -14.98 -2.76
CA LEU A 643 -37.50 -15.69 -2.59
C LEU A 643 -37.69 -16.96 -1.74
N HIS A 644 -38.48 -16.89 -0.67
CA HIS A 644 -38.78 -18.03 0.20
C HIS A 644 -39.60 -19.12 -0.53
N ASP A 645 -40.61 -18.74 -1.30
CA ASP A 645 -41.39 -19.65 -2.15
C ASP A 645 -40.50 -20.33 -3.22
N ASP A 646 -39.57 -19.59 -3.83
CA ASP A 646 -38.53 -20.07 -4.75
C ASP A 646 -37.42 -20.92 -4.06
N GLN A 647 -37.48 -21.10 -2.73
CA GLN A 647 -36.46 -21.76 -1.89
C GLN A 647 -35.07 -21.08 -1.87
N ARG A 648 -35.01 -19.80 -2.22
CA ARG A 648 -33.80 -18.95 -2.23
C ARG A 648 -33.63 -18.26 -0.88
N ARG A 649 -32.60 -18.65 -0.11
CA ARG A 649 -32.36 -18.05 1.22
C ARG A 649 -31.49 -16.81 1.07
N ILE A 650 -31.56 -15.90 2.02
CA ILE A 650 -30.62 -14.77 2.12
C ILE A 650 -29.60 -15.12 3.20
N LEU A 651 -28.32 -15.22 2.84
CA LEU A 651 -27.25 -15.65 3.73
C LEU A 651 -26.27 -14.51 4.01
N THR A 652 -25.80 -14.41 5.25
CA THR A 652 -24.70 -13.53 5.70
C THR A 652 -23.59 -14.38 6.30
N LYS A 653 -22.44 -13.78 6.59
CA LYS A 653 -21.44 -14.37 7.50
C LYS A 653 -21.91 -14.22 8.96
N ASN A 654 -21.72 -15.26 9.78
CA ASN A 654 -21.89 -15.22 11.24
C ASN A 654 -20.57 -14.81 11.93
N GLU A 655 -20.56 -14.79 13.27
CA GLU A 655 -19.39 -14.40 14.06
C GLU A 655 -18.11 -15.20 13.72
N GLU A 656 -18.26 -16.49 13.40
CA GLU A 656 -17.18 -17.43 13.10
C GLU A 656 -16.62 -17.27 11.67
N GLY A 657 -17.26 -16.47 10.83
CA GLY A 657 -17.00 -16.40 9.39
C GLY A 657 -17.67 -17.52 8.56
N ASN A 658 -18.53 -18.32 9.19
CA ASN A 658 -19.38 -19.30 8.52
C ASN A 658 -20.60 -18.60 7.88
N TRP A 659 -21.15 -19.17 6.81
CA TRP A 659 -22.39 -18.67 6.23
C TRP A 659 -23.59 -19.03 7.12
N ALA A 660 -24.59 -18.16 7.22
CA ALA A 660 -25.78 -18.35 8.05
C ALA A 660 -26.98 -17.60 7.45
N GLU A 661 -28.19 -18.14 7.62
CA GLU A 661 -29.42 -17.56 7.08
C GLU A 661 -29.93 -16.39 7.94
N VAL A 662 -30.22 -15.24 7.33
CA VAL A 662 -30.71 -14.07 8.07
C VAL A 662 -32.19 -14.23 8.42
N ASP A 663 -32.64 -13.69 9.56
CA ASP A 663 -34.06 -13.67 9.87
C ASP A 663 -34.85 -12.77 8.90
N ARG A 664 -36.17 -12.99 8.85
CA ARG A 664 -37.07 -12.33 7.89
C ARG A 664 -37.07 -10.79 8.01
N ASN A 665 -36.77 -10.21 9.17
CA ASN A 665 -36.67 -8.76 9.32
C ASN A 665 -35.37 -8.23 8.72
N HIS A 666 -34.24 -8.92 8.91
CA HIS A 666 -32.98 -8.62 8.24
C HIS A 666 -33.09 -8.80 6.72
N ALA A 667 -33.80 -9.82 6.23
CA ALA A 667 -34.11 -9.98 4.80
C ALA A 667 -34.90 -8.79 4.23
N ILE A 668 -35.96 -8.35 4.93
CA ILE A 668 -36.78 -7.18 4.56
C ILE A 668 -35.95 -5.88 4.61
N TRP A 669 -35.04 -5.74 5.59
CA TRP A 669 -34.13 -4.60 5.68
C TRP A 669 -33.10 -4.58 4.54
N TYR A 670 -32.53 -5.73 4.17
CA TYR A 670 -31.60 -5.84 3.06
C TYR A 670 -32.28 -5.47 1.74
N CYS A 671 -33.50 -5.97 1.50
CA CYS A 671 -34.34 -5.54 0.38
C CYS A 671 -34.62 -4.03 0.42
N HIS A 672 -34.82 -3.44 1.62
CA HIS A 672 -34.97 -1.99 1.75
C HIS A 672 -33.72 -1.23 1.33
N LYS A 673 -32.52 -1.66 1.78
CA LYS A 673 -31.24 -1.05 1.40
C LYS A 673 -31.06 -1.06 -0.11
N GLN A 674 -31.26 -2.22 -0.74
CA GLN A 674 -31.07 -2.37 -2.19
C GLN A 674 -32.07 -1.56 -3.01
N PHE A 675 -33.37 -1.62 -2.69
CA PHE A 675 -34.38 -0.77 -3.34
C PHE A 675 -34.10 0.72 -3.17
N SER A 676 -33.61 1.15 -2.00
CA SER A 676 -33.34 2.57 -1.71
C SER A 676 -32.12 3.09 -2.47
N SER A 677 -31.09 2.25 -2.65
CA SER A 677 -29.91 2.56 -3.45
C SER A 677 -30.25 2.65 -4.93
N ARG A 678 -30.76 1.56 -5.54
CA ARG A 678 -31.05 1.48 -6.98
C ARG A 678 -32.09 2.49 -7.48
N SER A 679 -32.92 3.03 -6.58
CA SER A 679 -33.90 4.08 -6.91
C SER A 679 -33.37 5.52 -6.82
N ASN A 680 -32.15 5.74 -6.32
CA ASN A 680 -31.52 7.06 -6.25
C ASN A 680 -29.98 6.96 -6.19
N ALA A 681 -29.30 7.34 -7.27
CA ALA A 681 -27.84 7.31 -7.38
C ALA A 681 -27.08 8.07 -6.26
N LEU A 682 -27.68 9.10 -5.63
CA LEU A 682 -27.06 9.76 -4.48
C LEU A 682 -27.10 8.88 -3.22
N ILE A 683 -28.16 8.10 -3.04
CA ILE A 683 -28.26 7.12 -1.93
C ILE A 683 -27.30 5.96 -2.20
N GLU A 684 -27.21 5.47 -3.44
CA GLU A 684 -26.28 4.42 -3.85
C GLU A 684 -24.81 4.81 -3.61
N LEU A 685 -24.37 5.99 -4.11
CA LEU A 685 -23.02 6.50 -3.88
C LEU A 685 -22.71 6.70 -2.38
N SER A 686 -23.70 7.18 -1.60
CA SER A 686 -23.55 7.36 -0.16
C SER A 686 -23.48 6.03 0.58
N MET A 687 -24.30 5.05 0.22
CA MET A 687 -24.27 3.69 0.78
C MET A 687 -22.94 3.00 0.50
N ASN A 688 -22.46 3.05 -0.74
CA ASN A 688 -21.18 2.48 -1.12
C ASN A 688 -20.02 3.12 -0.34
N TYR A 689 -20.02 4.45 -0.13
CA TYR A 689 -19.04 5.12 0.72
C TYR A 689 -19.12 4.65 2.19
N LEU A 690 -20.33 4.46 2.73
CA LEU A 690 -20.52 4.02 4.11
C LEU A 690 -20.15 2.55 4.32
N ASP A 691 -20.45 1.67 3.38
CA ASP A 691 -20.01 0.27 3.40
C ASP A 691 -18.48 0.17 3.29
N HIS A 692 -17.86 1.00 2.44
CA HIS A 692 -16.41 1.09 2.36
C HIS A 692 -15.81 1.56 3.69
N ALA A 693 -16.30 2.66 4.27
CA ALA A 693 -15.83 3.18 5.55
C ALA A 693 -16.01 2.15 6.70
N LEU A 694 -17.11 1.39 6.67
CA LEU A 694 -17.39 0.32 7.62
C LEU A 694 -16.45 -0.87 7.46
N MET A 695 -15.93 -1.13 6.25
CA MET A 695 -14.88 -2.12 6.05
C MET A 695 -13.47 -1.58 6.36
N GLU A 696 -13.23 -0.27 6.28
CA GLU A 696 -11.98 0.33 6.78
C GLU A 696 -11.81 0.14 8.30
N THR A 697 -12.90 0.08 9.08
CA THR A 697 -12.80 -0.19 10.53
C THR A 697 -12.35 -1.61 10.87
N ARG A 698 -12.56 -2.59 9.97
CA ARG A 698 -12.10 -3.98 10.16
C ARG A 698 -10.79 -4.29 9.45
N PHE A 699 -10.57 -3.75 8.26
CA PHE A 699 -9.44 -4.13 7.40
C PHE A 699 -8.40 -3.02 7.18
N GLY A 700 -8.78 -1.76 7.35
CA GLY A 700 -7.96 -0.59 7.03
C GLY A 700 -6.88 -0.26 8.06
N TYR A 701 -6.18 0.86 7.84
CA TYR A 701 -4.97 1.25 8.59
C TYR A 701 -5.18 1.37 10.12
N PHE A 702 -6.35 1.85 10.55
CA PHE A 702 -6.65 2.13 11.95
C PHE A 702 -7.49 1.04 12.66
N ARG A 703 -7.76 -0.11 12.02
CA ARG A 703 -8.61 -1.21 12.53
C ARG A 703 -8.26 -1.74 13.93
N ASP A 704 -7.06 -1.45 14.41
CA ASP A 704 -6.54 -1.92 15.68
C ASP A 704 -6.73 -0.92 16.83
N THR A 705 -7.19 0.33 16.57
CA THR A 705 -7.50 1.32 17.63
C THR A 705 -8.88 1.13 18.24
N VAL A 706 -9.07 1.57 19.49
CA VAL A 706 -10.35 1.45 20.21
C VAL A 706 -11.49 2.11 19.43
N MET A 707 -11.24 3.26 18.78
CA MET A 707 -12.25 3.94 17.98
C MET A 707 -12.79 3.11 16.82
N HIS A 708 -11.91 2.44 16.07
CA HIS A 708 -12.33 1.64 14.92
C HIS A 708 -12.97 0.31 15.35
N ARG A 709 -12.52 -0.28 16.47
CA ARG A 709 -13.10 -1.53 17.00
C ARG A 709 -14.48 -1.34 17.64
N LYS A 710 -14.67 -0.33 18.50
CA LYS A 710 -15.91 -0.12 19.27
C LYS A 710 -16.89 0.88 18.64
N HIS A 711 -16.44 2.12 18.36
CA HIS A 711 -17.36 3.25 18.20
C HIS A 711 -17.70 3.60 16.74
N SER A 712 -16.72 3.60 15.85
CA SER A 712 -16.91 3.92 14.43
C SER A 712 -17.95 3.03 13.71
N PRO A 713 -18.00 1.70 13.93
CA PRO A 713 -18.99 0.85 13.26
C PRO A 713 -20.43 1.19 13.67
N MET A 714 -20.66 1.42 14.96
CA MET A 714 -21.97 1.82 15.52
C MET A 714 -22.44 3.16 14.94
N PHE A 715 -21.54 4.13 14.82
CA PHE A 715 -21.83 5.43 14.20
C PHE A 715 -22.18 5.29 12.71
N LEU A 716 -21.39 4.52 11.95
CA LEU A 716 -21.61 4.29 10.52
C LEU A 716 -22.91 3.54 10.24
N MET A 717 -23.23 2.50 11.02
CA MET A 717 -24.51 1.78 10.93
C MET A 717 -25.71 2.69 11.23
N LYS A 718 -25.61 3.55 12.26
CA LYS A 718 -26.66 4.55 12.55
C LYS A 718 -26.87 5.48 11.36
N LEU A 719 -25.79 5.97 10.76
CA LEU A 719 -25.88 6.89 9.63
C LEU A 719 -26.38 6.20 8.34
N GLN A 720 -26.10 4.90 8.13
CA GLN A 720 -26.78 4.10 7.09
C GLN A 720 -28.29 4.03 7.36
N SER A 721 -28.69 3.69 8.58
CA SER A 721 -30.11 3.59 8.98
C SER A 721 -30.86 4.91 8.76
N ASP A 722 -30.25 6.03 9.16
CA ASP A 722 -30.84 7.36 9.00
C ASP A 722 -30.85 7.84 7.53
N LEU A 723 -29.90 7.41 6.69
CA LEU A 723 -29.95 7.65 5.24
C LEU A 723 -31.12 6.90 4.56
N LEU A 724 -31.34 5.63 4.91
CA LEU A 724 -32.50 4.85 4.42
C LEU A 724 -33.83 5.47 4.88
N ARG A 725 -33.83 6.13 6.05
CA ARG A 725 -34.97 6.84 6.63
C ARG A 725 -35.21 8.25 6.06
N LEU A 726 -34.52 8.68 4.99
CA LEU A 726 -34.69 10.00 4.32
C LEU A 726 -36.01 10.16 3.55
N SER A 727 -37.12 9.90 4.24
CA SER A 727 -38.40 10.55 3.99
C SER A 727 -38.20 12.06 4.07
N PRO A 728 -38.68 12.86 3.08
CA PRO A 728 -38.79 14.30 3.27
C PRO A 728 -39.65 14.57 4.51
N HIS A 729 -39.34 15.64 5.24
CA HIS A 729 -40.09 16.04 6.43
C HIS A 729 -41.52 16.43 6.05
N SER A 730 -42.45 15.47 6.13
CA SER A 730 -43.87 15.76 6.17
C SER A 730 -44.14 16.60 7.42
N ARG A 731 -44.64 17.82 7.18
CA ARG A 731 -44.94 18.85 8.19
C ARG A 731 -45.45 18.26 9.51
N ALA A 732 -44.85 18.69 10.61
CA ALA A 732 -45.48 18.60 11.92
C ALA A 732 -46.88 19.25 11.87
N HIS A 733 -47.81 18.73 12.67
CA HIS A 733 -49.25 19.00 12.53
C HIS A 733 -49.61 20.49 12.57
N PRO A 734 -50.66 20.91 11.83
CA PRO A 734 -51.11 22.29 11.83
C PRO A 734 -51.63 22.70 13.21
N LYS A 735 -51.09 23.80 13.75
CA LYS A 735 -51.77 24.56 14.80
C LYS A 735 -52.69 25.58 14.13
N GLU A 736 -53.97 25.54 14.47
CA GLU A 736 -54.91 26.61 14.12
C GLU A 736 -54.60 27.86 14.96
N GLY A 737 -54.71 29.06 14.36
CA GLY A 737 -54.46 30.33 15.04
C GLY A 737 -53.72 31.35 14.17
N GLN A 738 -54.45 32.33 13.63
CA GLN A 738 -53.93 33.52 12.94
C GLN A 738 -53.43 34.60 13.93
N PRO A 739 -52.78 35.71 13.50
CA PRO A 739 -52.30 36.07 12.16
C PRO A 739 -50.80 36.46 12.11
N SER A 740 -50.33 36.83 10.91
CA SER A 740 -48.97 37.27 10.59
C SER A 740 -48.59 38.69 11.05
N ASN A 741 -47.34 38.88 11.46
CA ASN A 741 -46.46 40.05 11.23
C ASN A 741 -45.02 39.64 11.63
N THR A 742 -43.91 40.03 10.97
CA THR A 742 -43.73 40.95 9.83
C THR A 742 -42.53 40.52 8.97
N PHE A 743 -42.44 40.98 7.72
CA PHE A 743 -41.22 40.93 6.89
C PHE A 743 -40.06 41.70 7.55
N LEU A 744 -38.82 41.22 7.41
CA LEU A 744 -37.76 41.94 6.67
C LEU A 744 -36.48 41.08 6.54
N ALA A 745 -35.86 41.12 5.36
CA ALA A 745 -34.59 40.45 5.08
C ALA A 745 -33.41 41.41 5.16
N ARG A 746 -32.22 40.90 5.53
CA ARG A 746 -30.95 41.52 5.10
C ARG A 746 -29.79 40.52 5.04
N SER A 747 -29.09 40.55 3.90
CA SER A 747 -27.86 39.80 3.62
C SER A 747 -26.63 40.45 4.26
N GLY A 748 -25.68 39.65 4.74
CA GLY A 748 -24.35 40.12 5.14
C GLY A 748 -23.34 38.98 5.24
N LEU A 749 -22.22 39.09 4.53
CA LEU A 749 -21.08 38.18 4.66
C LEU A 749 -20.23 38.55 5.89
N PRO A 750 -19.65 37.58 6.62
CA PRO A 750 -18.71 37.87 7.71
C PRO A 750 -17.43 38.55 7.20
N LYS A 751 -16.86 39.44 8.02
CA LYS A 751 -15.49 39.96 7.83
C LYS A 751 -14.53 39.21 8.76
N LEU A 752 -13.29 39.00 8.31
CA LEU A 752 -12.22 38.51 9.18
C LEU A 752 -11.82 39.58 10.22
N PRO A 753 -11.49 39.19 11.47
CA PRO A 753 -10.85 40.07 12.43
C PRO A 753 -9.33 40.20 12.15
N THR A 754 -8.78 41.38 12.45
CA THR A 754 -7.35 41.70 12.29
C THR A 754 -6.61 41.55 13.62
N LEU A 755 -5.36 41.05 13.60
CA LEU A 755 -4.47 41.11 14.77
C LEU A 755 -4.18 42.57 15.15
N ASN A 756 -4.21 42.86 16.45
CA ASN A 756 -3.53 44.01 17.04
C ASN A 756 -2.49 43.49 18.03
N ASN A 757 -1.24 43.97 17.90
CA ASN A 757 -0.18 43.73 18.88
C ASN A 757 -0.20 44.87 19.91
N GLU A 758 -0.28 44.56 21.20
CA GLU A 758 0.26 45.44 22.24
C GLU A 758 1.21 44.68 23.17
N ILE A 759 2.33 45.32 23.51
CA ILE A 759 3.44 44.78 24.28
C ILE A 759 3.66 45.71 25.46
N PHE A 760 3.49 45.29 26.73
CA PHE A 760 4.10 46.02 27.85
C PHE A 760 4.52 45.15 29.07
N ARG A 761 5.83 44.90 29.11
CA ARG A 761 6.76 44.88 30.26
C ARG A 761 6.36 44.23 31.61
N ARG A 762 7.14 43.20 31.94
CA ARG A 762 7.55 42.73 33.28
C ARG A 762 7.70 43.85 34.33
N LYS A 763 7.27 43.57 35.57
CA LYS A 763 7.66 44.32 36.78
C LYS A 763 7.92 43.37 37.97
N GLU A 764 9.19 43.14 38.28
CA GLU A 764 9.69 42.61 39.55
C GLU A 764 9.66 43.72 40.63
N SER A 765 9.61 43.49 41.94
CA SER A 765 9.50 42.26 42.76
C SER A 765 8.98 42.62 44.18
N SER A 766 8.53 41.63 44.96
CA SER A 766 8.55 41.65 46.43
C SER A 766 8.47 40.21 46.99
N PRO A 767 9.09 39.89 48.14
CA PRO A 767 9.31 38.49 48.55
C PRO A 767 8.42 37.99 49.70
N LEU A 768 8.22 36.67 49.71
CA LEU A 768 7.95 35.82 50.89
C LEU A 768 6.77 36.20 51.80
N MET A 769 5.58 35.74 51.43
CA MET A 769 4.79 34.95 52.39
C MET A 769 5.08 33.46 52.17
N SER A 770 5.08 32.68 53.25
CA SER A 770 5.23 31.21 53.17
C SER A 770 3.98 30.58 52.58
N VAL A 771 4.07 30.12 51.34
CA VAL A 771 3.00 29.41 50.62
C VAL A 771 2.64 28.14 51.39
N ARG A 772 1.38 28.03 51.85
CA ARG A 772 0.81 26.72 52.21
C ARG A 772 0.81 25.88 50.95
N LYS A 773 1.24 24.62 51.04
CA LYS A 773 1.13 23.68 49.92
C LYS A 773 -0.34 23.66 49.49
N ALA A 774 -0.61 23.92 48.22
CA ALA A 774 -1.96 23.78 47.68
C ALA A 774 -2.35 22.29 47.68
N GLU A 775 -3.65 22.04 47.59
CA GLU A 775 -4.24 20.73 47.33
C GLU A 775 -4.97 20.82 45.97
N GLU A 776 -5.06 19.70 45.24
CA GLU A 776 -5.68 19.68 43.91
C GLU A 776 -7.21 19.72 44.05
N PRO A 777 -7.94 20.56 43.27
CA PRO A 777 -9.40 20.63 43.33
C PRO A 777 -10.10 19.34 42.84
N PHE A 778 -9.40 18.53 42.05
CA PHE A 778 -9.78 17.17 41.66
C PHE A 778 -8.51 16.41 41.23
N PRO A 779 -8.47 15.06 41.27
CA PRO A 779 -7.25 14.30 40.97
C PRO A 779 -6.76 14.56 39.54
N GLY A 780 -5.55 15.08 39.37
CA GLY A 780 -4.99 15.41 38.04
C GLY A 780 -5.24 16.84 37.58
N ALA A 781 -5.81 17.70 38.42
CA ALA A 781 -6.04 19.12 38.10
C ALA A 781 -4.78 19.91 37.73
N TRP A 782 -3.59 19.39 38.05
CA TRP A 782 -2.31 20.01 37.67
C TRP A 782 -1.55 19.27 36.55
N SER A 783 -2.11 18.18 36.02
CA SER A 783 -1.46 17.37 34.98
C SER A 783 -1.17 18.18 33.71
N ALA A 784 0.04 18.01 33.22
CA ALA A 784 0.68 18.85 32.22
C ALA A 784 1.11 18.07 30.96
N GLU A 785 1.60 18.79 29.95
CA GLU A 785 2.09 18.19 28.70
C GLU A 785 3.29 17.27 28.98
N GLY A 786 3.11 15.97 28.73
CA GLY A 786 4.08 14.91 29.03
C GLY A 786 3.68 13.97 30.18
N ASP A 787 2.64 14.28 30.96
CA ASP A 787 2.21 13.43 32.07
C ASP A 787 1.40 12.20 31.60
N GLU A 788 1.63 11.05 32.25
CA GLU A 788 0.82 9.83 32.08
C GLU A 788 -0.46 9.88 32.91
N VAL A 789 -1.58 9.58 32.26
CA VAL A 789 -2.93 9.71 32.80
C VAL A 789 -3.82 8.55 32.38
N GLU A 790 -4.90 8.34 33.12
CA GLU A 790 -6.06 7.59 32.66
C GLU A 790 -7.15 8.59 32.27
N ALA A 791 -7.85 8.39 31.15
CA ALA A 791 -8.86 9.31 30.65
C ALA A 791 -10.07 8.61 30.01
N LEU A 792 -11.22 9.27 30.04
CA LEU A 792 -12.48 8.81 29.44
C LEU A 792 -12.55 9.14 27.95
N TYR A 793 -13.11 8.24 27.13
CA TYR A 793 -13.36 8.48 25.72
C TYR A 793 -14.69 9.23 25.51
N ALA A 794 -14.62 10.56 25.53
CA ALA A 794 -15.76 11.48 25.59
C ALA A 794 -16.60 11.34 26.88
N SER A 795 -17.49 12.31 27.13
CA SER A 795 -18.26 12.46 28.37
C SER A 795 -19.18 11.28 28.70
N ASP A 796 -19.52 10.47 27.70
CA ASP A 796 -20.59 9.48 27.78
C ASP A 796 -20.05 8.05 27.96
N SER A 797 -18.71 7.86 27.93
CA SER A 797 -18.08 6.56 28.23
C SER A 797 -17.80 6.43 29.73
N ARG A 798 -18.16 5.29 30.32
CA ARG A 798 -17.78 4.91 31.70
C ARG A 798 -16.41 4.21 31.80
N GLU A 799 -15.68 4.09 30.68
CA GLU A 799 -14.42 3.33 30.59
C GLU A 799 -13.19 4.25 30.59
N TRP A 800 -12.24 3.99 31.50
CA TRP A 800 -10.97 4.71 31.62
C TRP A 800 -9.85 4.03 30.81
N TYR A 801 -9.11 4.80 30.02
CA TYR A 801 -8.01 4.32 29.17
C TYR A 801 -6.71 5.08 29.45
N LYS A 802 -5.57 4.37 29.47
CA LYS A 802 -4.25 5.00 29.69
C LYS A 802 -3.78 5.80 28.47
N GLY A 803 -3.18 6.96 28.72
CA GLY A 803 -2.56 7.80 27.71
C GLY A 803 -1.56 8.82 28.27
N THR A 804 -1.03 9.66 27.39
CA THR A 804 -0.20 10.83 27.73
C THR A 804 -0.92 12.12 27.35
N ILE A 805 -0.87 13.14 28.19
CA ILE A 805 -1.30 14.50 27.81
C ILE A 805 -0.31 15.06 26.79
N ILE A 806 -0.76 15.40 25.59
CA ILE A 806 0.09 15.95 24.52
C ILE A 806 -0.12 17.45 24.28
N ARG A 807 -1.19 18.02 24.83
CA ARG A 807 -1.48 19.45 24.85
C ARG A 807 -2.39 19.78 26.02
N ALA A 808 -2.11 20.85 26.75
CA ALA A 808 -3.04 21.41 27.73
C ALA A 808 -3.78 22.63 27.13
N SER A 809 -5.05 22.80 27.46
CA SER A 809 -5.73 24.08 27.20
C SER A 809 -5.17 25.18 28.10
N SER A 810 -5.21 26.44 27.66
CA SER A 810 -4.70 27.59 28.42
C SER A 810 -5.49 27.88 29.71
N ASP A 811 -6.71 27.34 29.82
CA ASP A 811 -7.54 27.37 31.03
C ASP A 811 -7.32 26.17 31.97
N ARG A 812 -6.61 25.12 31.51
CA ARG A 812 -6.48 23.80 32.16
C ARG A 812 -7.81 23.10 32.49
N LEU A 813 -8.90 23.46 31.81
CA LEU A 813 -10.20 22.79 31.94
C LEU A 813 -10.40 21.68 30.92
N THR A 814 -9.51 21.60 29.92
CA THR A 814 -9.46 20.52 28.93
C THR A 814 -8.04 20.19 28.49
N TRP A 815 -7.84 18.96 28.00
CA TRP A 815 -6.58 18.49 27.42
C TRP A 815 -6.78 17.82 26.06
N THR A 816 -5.69 17.72 25.29
CA THR A 816 -5.55 16.73 24.22
C THR A 816 -4.78 15.54 24.79
N VAL A 817 -5.42 14.37 24.85
CA VAL A 817 -4.81 13.11 25.30
C VAL A 817 -4.47 12.27 24.08
N ARG A 818 -3.26 11.70 24.05
CA ARG A 818 -2.92 10.57 23.17
C ARG A 818 -2.99 9.30 24.00
N PHE A 819 -3.87 8.38 23.65
CA PHE A 819 -3.97 7.08 24.31
C PHE A 819 -2.81 6.17 23.90
N ASP A 820 -2.48 5.18 24.73
CA ASP A 820 -1.34 4.29 24.51
C ASP A 820 -1.50 3.41 23.24
N ASP A 821 -2.73 3.24 22.72
CA ASP A 821 -3.02 2.59 21.43
C ASP A 821 -2.70 3.48 20.20
N GLY A 822 -2.50 4.78 20.42
CA GLY A 822 -2.17 5.78 19.41
C GLY A 822 -3.32 6.71 19.00
N ASP A 823 -4.56 6.49 19.45
CA ASP A 823 -5.67 7.43 19.22
C ASP A 823 -5.40 8.78 19.92
N VAL A 824 -5.90 9.88 19.35
CA VAL A 824 -5.72 11.24 19.89
C VAL A 824 -7.08 11.93 19.98
N VAL A 825 -7.43 12.39 21.18
CA VAL A 825 -8.70 13.08 21.46
C VAL A 825 -8.43 14.49 21.96
N ASP A 826 -9.00 15.48 21.27
CA ASP A 826 -9.02 16.88 21.69
C ASP A 826 -10.19 17.17 22.63
N ASN A 827 -9.96 18.08 23.58
CA ASN A 827 -10.94 18.62 24.51
C ASN A 827 -11.51 17.62 25.54
N VAL A 828 -10.70 16.63 25.95
CA VAL A 828 -11.01 15.74 27.09
C VAL A 828 -11.18 16.61 28.35
N CYS A 829 -12.26 16.41 29.10
CA CYS A 829 -12.68 17.34 30.16
C CYS A 829 -11.84 17.24 31.45
N ALA A 830 -11.87 18.31 32.26
CA ALA A 830 -11.28 18.39 33.60
C ALA A 830 -11.46 17.11 34.44
N GLN A 831 -12.70 16.64 34.57
CA GLN A 831 -13.08 15.46 35.37
C GLN A 831 -12.92 14.13 34.61
N CYS A 832 -12.59 14.20 33.31
CA CYS A 832 -12.44 13.06 32.41
C CYS A 832 -10.99 12.56 32.34
N VAL A 833 -10.10 13.06 33.20
CA VAL A 833 -8.67 12.72 33.27
C VAL A 833 -8.27 12.56 34.74
N ARG A 834 -7.51 11.52 35.07
CA ARG A 834 -6.92 11.28 36.40
C ARG A 834 -5.45 10.81 36.26
N PRO A 835 -4.57 11.02 37.25
CA PRO A 835 -3.19 10.57 37.17
C PRO A 835 -3.12 9.04 37.03
N PHE A 836 -2.24 8.52 36.18
CA PHE A 836 -2.03 7.07 36.11
C PHE A 836 -1.40 6.56 37.42
N VAL A 837 -2.04 5.57 38.05
CA VAL A 837 -1.54 4.93 39.28
C VAL A 837 -1.11 3.50 38.96
N PRO A 838 0.21 3.19 38.97
CA PRO A 838 0.72 1.84 38.75
C PRO A 838 0.10 0.83 39.70
N TYR A 839 -0.19 -0.38 39.20
CA TYR A 839 -0.73 -1.46 40.02
C TYR A 839 0.27 -1.92 41.09
N SER A 840 -0.24 -2.36 42.23
CA SER A 840 0.52 -2.84 43.39
C SER A 840 0.47 -4.36 43.53
N VAL A 841 1.55 -4.97 44.01
CA VAL A 841 1.55 -6.41 44.31
C VAL A 841 0.55 -6.70 45.44
N GLY A 842 -0.39 -7.60 45.17
CA GLY A 842 -1.56 -7.90 46.01
C GLY A 842 -2.86 -7.22 45.58
N GLU A 843 -2.84 -6.28 44.62
CA GLU A 843 -4.03 -5.60 44.10
C GLU A 843 -4.90 -6.56 43.26
N LYS A 844 -6.22 -6.47 43.43
CA LYS A 844 -7.19 -7.14 42.55
C LYS A 844 -7.31 -6.37 41.24
N VAL A 845 -7.16 -7.08 40.14
CA VAL A 845 -7.19 -6.54 38.78
C VAL A 845 -7.95 -7.50 37.89
N GLU A 846 -8.55 -6.98 36.83
CA GLU A 846 -8.92 -7.82 35.69
C GLU A 846 -7.80 -7.74 34.65
N VAL A 847 -7.34 -8.90 34.19
CA VAL A 847 -6.35 -9.00 33.10
C VAL A 847 -7.01 -9.61 31.88
N ARG A 848 -6.64 -9.09 30.70
CA ARG A 848 -7.17 -9.53 29.41
C ARG A 848 -6.60 -10.90 29.02
N ILE A 849 -7.43 -11.94 29.05
CA ILE A 849 -7.05 -13.29 28.60
C ILE A 849 -7.14 -13.42 27.07
N SER A 850 -8.15 -12.79 26.46
CA SER A 850 -8.38 -12.87 25.01
C SER A 850 -8.79 -11.53 24.40
N ASP A 851 -8.91 -11.44 23.07
CA ASP A 851 -9.22 -10.17 22.38
C ASP A 851 -10.59 -9.58 22.82
N SER A 852 -11.46 -10.35 23.49
CA SER A 852 -12.77 -9.91 23.99
C SER A 852 -13.07 -10.31 25.45
N GLU A 853 -12.10 -10.85 26.20
CA GLU A 853 -12.33 -11.44 27.53
C GLU A 853 -11.32 -10.93 28.56
N PHE A 854 -11.86 -10.39 29.65
CA PHE A 854 -11.14 -10.03 30.87
C PHE A 854 -11.50 -11.04 31.96
N ALA A 855 -10.53 -11.36 32.82
CA ALA A 855 -10.75 -12.23 33.96
C ALA A 855 -10.07 -11.68 35.22
N THR A 856 -10.76 -11.85 36.35
CA THR A 856 -10.28 -11.41 37.66
C THR A 856 -9.05 -12.20 38.10
N GLY A 857 -8.08 -11.48 38.65
CA GLY A 857 -6.88 -12.02 39.24
C GLY A 857 -6.24 -11.08 40.25
N GLN A 858 -5.06 -11.47 40.73
CA GLN A 858 -4.28 -10.72 41.71
C GLN A 858 -2.85 -10.54 41.21
N VAL A 859 -2.34 -9.31 41.28
CA VAL A 859 -0.94 -9.01 40.90
C VAL A 859 0.01 -9.70 41.88
N VAL A 860 0.86 -10.59 41.39
CA VAL A 860 1.87 -11.33 42.20
C VAL A 860 3.29 -10.82 42.01
N ALA A 861 3.58 -10.15 40.89
CA ALA A 861 4.84 -9.43 40.69
C ALA A 861 4.61 -8.14 39.87
N ALA A 862 5.50 -7.18 40.04
CA ALA A 862 5.53 -5.91 39.30
C ALA A 862 6.99 -5.54 39.03
N MET A 863 7.36 -5.33 37.76
CA MET A 863 8.72 -4.96 37.35
C MET A 863 8.69 -4.08 36.10
N ASP A 864 9.30 -2.89 36.19
CA ASP A 864 9.53 -1.95 35.10
C ASP A 864 8.31 -1.64 34.20
N GLY A 865 7.11 -1.65 34.78
CA GLY A 865 5.84 -1.38 34.07
C GLY A 865 5.12 -2.62 33.52
N THR A 866 5.66 -3.81 33.76
CA THR A 866 5.00 -5.10 33.50
C THR A 866 4.64 -5.82 34.79
N TYR A 867 3.63 -6.70 34.72
CA TYR A 867 3.04 -7.36 35.87
C TYR A 867 2.85 -8.86 35.62
N ASP A 868 3.00 -9.65 36.68
CA ASP A 868 2.53 -11.03 36.70
C ASP A 868 1.23 -11.08 37.48
N VAL A 869 0.17 -11.68 36.92
CA VAL A 869 -1.18 -11.76 37.51
C VAL A 869 -1.60 -13.21 37.64
N THR A 870 -1.91 -13.65 38.85
CA THR A 870 -2.52 -14.97 39.10
C THR A 870 -4.03 -14.85 38.99
N LEU A 871 -4.63 -15.64 38.12
CA LEU A 871 -6.08 -15.69 37.87
C LEU A 871 -6.80 -16.56 38.91
N GLU A 872 -8.12 -16.38 39.06
CA GLU A 872 -8.93 -17.14 40.02
C GLU A 872 -8.98 -18.66 39.73
N ASP A 873 -8.65 -19.11 38.51
CA ASP A 873 -8.49 -20.53 38.16
C ASP A 873 -7.14 -21.13 38.61
N GLY A 874 -6.22 -20.30 39.12
CA GLY A 874 -4.86 -20.68 39.53
C GLY A 874 -3.81 -20.66 38.41
N SER A 875 -4.16 -20.23 37.20
CA SER A 875 -3.20 -19.93 36.14
C SER A 875 -2.53 -18.56 36.36
N VAL A 876 -1.42 -18.29 35.65
CA VAL A 876 -0.64 -17.05 35.81
C VAL A 876 -0.35 -16.43 34.45
N VAL A 877 -0.77 -15.18 34.26
CA VAL A 877 -0.44 -14.33 33.12
C VAL A 877 0.86 -13.61 33.45
N PHE A 878 1.94 -13.91 32.72
CA PHE A 878 3.27 -13.33 32.96
C PHE A 878 3.54 -12.11 32.08
N GLY A 879 4.13 -11.06 32.66
CA GLY A 879 4.61 -9.88 31.94
C GLY A 879 3.55 -9.05 31.21
N THR A 880 2.29 -9.06 31.68
CA THR A 880 1.21 -8.24 31.11
C THR A 880 1.45 -6.75 31.33
N SER A 881 0.94 -5.91 30.42
CA SER A 881 1.12 -4.45 30.45
C SER A 881 -0.05 -3.71 31.09
N CYS A 882 0.18 -2.46 31.52
CA CYS A 882 -0.90 -1.60 32.04
C CYS A 882 -2.10 -1.43 31.10
N ALA A 883 -1.90 -1.58 29.78
CA ALA A 883 -2.94 -1.46 28.76
C ALA A 883 -3.78 -2.74 28.56
N GLU A 884 -3.38 -3.85 29.19
CA GLU A 884 -4.04 -5.15 29.15
C GLU A 884 -4.66 -5.51 30.51
N MET A 885 -4.66 -4.55 31.44
CA MET A 885 -5.15 -4.67 32.81
C MET A 885 -6.13 -3.52 33.12
N ARG A 886 -7.13 -3.78 33.96
CA ARG A 886 -7.96 -2.76 34.60
C ARG A 886 -8.17 -3.07 36.08
N ARG A 887 -8.54 -2.07 36.88
CA ARG A 887 -8.95 -2.30 38.27
C ARG A 887 -10.31 -2.99 38.28
N VAL A 888 -10.54 -3.82 39.30
CA VAL A 888 -11.89 -4.25 39.66
C VAL A 888 -12.54 -3.07 40.39
N ASP A 889 -13.47 -2.36 39.75
CA ASP A 889 -14.26 -1.36 40.44
C ASP A 889 -15.28 -2.08 41.35
N GLU A 890 -15.20 -1.86 42.67
CA GLU A 890 -16.17 -2.42 43.64
C GLU A 890 -17.51 -1.66 43.58
N VAL A 891 -18.19 -1.74 42.45
CA VAL A 891 -19.60 -1.36 42.27
C VAL A 891 -20.43 -2.64 42.30
N SER A 892 -21.40 -2.72 43.20
CA SER A 892 -22.27 -3.89 43.39
C SER A 892 -23.19 -4.13 42.19
N GLU A 893 -23.37 -5.39 41.82
CA GLU A 893 -24.39 -5.85 40.86
C GLU A 893 -25.82 -5.80 41.46
N GLU A 894 -26.31 -4.61 41.85
CA GLU A 894 -27.69 -4.40 42.28
C GLU A 894 -28.33 -3.19 41.58
N ASP A 895 -29.34 -3.51 40.75
CA ASP A 895 -30.43 -2.71 40.18
C ASP A 895 -30.18 -1.52 39.21
N ASP A 896 -31.10 -1.42 38.22
CA ASP A 896 -31.33 -0.26 37.34
C ASP A 896 -32.14 0.85 38.06
N ASP A 897 -32.22 2.04 37.45
CA ASP A 897 -33.07 3.20 37.80
C ASP A 897 -32.79 3.95 39.14
N ASP A 898 -31.88 4.94 39.11
CA ASP A 898 -32.21 6.35 39.46
C ASP A 898 -31.04 7.32 39.12
N ASP A 899 -31.31 8.63 39.06
CA ASP A 899 -30.31 9.69 38.79
C ASP A 899 -29.49 10.04 40.06
N ASP A 900 -28.17 9.78 40.04
CA ASP A 900 -27.23 10.21 41.08
C ASP A 900 -26.94 11.73 40.98
N ASP A 901 -27.87 12.53 41.51
CA ASP A 901 -27.79 13.98 41.57
C ASP A 901 -26.59 14.45 42.44
N VAL A 902 -25.73 15.30 41.88
CA VAL A 902 -24.68 15.97 42.67
C VAL A 902 -25.36 16.89 43.67
N ILE A 903 -25.28 16.57 44.97
CA ILE A 903 -25.92 17.35 46.03
C ILE A 903 -25.26 18.73 46.12
N ILE A 904 -26.04 19.79 45.87
CA ILE A 904 -25.60 21.20 45.96
C ILE A 904 -26.33 21.90 47.12
N GLU A 905 -25.58 22.52 48.04
CA GLU A 905 -26.13 23.16 49.24
C GLU A 905 -26.07 24.70 49.23
N PRO A 906 -26.94 25.39 49.99
CA PRO A 906 -26.86 26.84 50.18
C PRO A 906 -25.56 27.27 50.86
N GLY A 907 -24.77 28.08 50.15
CA GLY A 907 -23.40 28.47 50.52
C GLY A 907 -22.35 28.03 49.51
N ASP A 908 -22.65 27.06 48.64
CA ASP A 908 -21.73 26.58 47.62
C ASP A 908 -21.45 27.64 46.54
N ARG A 909 -20.20 27.69 46.08
CA ARG A 909 -19.80 28.45 44.89
C ARG A 909 -20.15 27.68 43.63
N VAL A 910 -20.68 28.40 42.65
CA VAL A 910 -21.12 27.82 41.37
C VAL A 910 -20.83 28.74 40.18
N MET A 911 -20.58 28.15 39.01
CA MET A 911 -20.84 28.80 37.73
C MET A 911 -22.31 28.56 37.38
N ALA A 912 -23.06 29.62 37.09
CA ALA A 912 -24.45 29.50 36.67
C ALA A 912 -24.79 30.43 35.49
N MET A 913 -25.85 30.08 34.75
CA MET A 913 -26.29 30.88 33.60
C MET A 913 -27.36 31.89 34.00
N PHE A 914 -27.16 33.18 33.65
CA PHE A 914 -28.13 34.22 33.98
C PHE A 914 -29.41 34.07 33.15
N PRO A 915 -30.62 34.05 33.76
CA PRO A 915 -31.88 33.92 33.04
C PRO A 915 -32.10 35.01 31.96
N GLY A 916 -31.95 34.62 30.70
CA GLY A 916 -32.08 35.51 29.53
C GLY A 916 -30.82 35.63 28.67
N LEU A 917 -29.66 35.18 29.14
CA LEU A 917 -28.40 35.14 28.40
C LEU A 917 -27.98 33.69 28.09
N PRO A 918 -28.39 33.12 26.94
CA PRO A 918 -28.01 31.75 26.59
C PRO A 918 -26.50 31.60 26.35
N ASN A 919 -25.98 30.45 26.75
CA ASN A 919 -24.58 30.00 26.59
C ASN A 919 -23.51 30.91 27.24
N GLN A 920 -23.84 31.66 28.29
CA GLN A 920 -22.86 32.36 29.13
C GLN A 920 -23.01 31.93 30.59
N TRP A 921 -21.87 31.70 31.24
CA TRP A 921 -21.77 31.20 32.62
C TRP A 921 -21.04 32.24 33.47
N PHE A 922 -21.56 32.53 34.65
CA PHE A 922 -21.06 33.57 35.56
C PHE A 922 -20.84 32.97 36.96
N PRO A 923 -19.78 33.37 37.68
CA PRO A 923 -19.53 32.88 39.04
C PRO A 923 -20.48 33.52 40.05
N GLY A 924 -20.95 32.72 41.00
CA GLY A 924 -21.81 33.15 42.09
C GLY A 924 -21.82 32.18 43.26
N VAL A 925 -22.71 32.45 44.21
CA VAL A 925 -22.97 31.62 45.40
C VAL A 925 -24.46 31.32 45.47
N ILE A 926 -24.82 30.09 45.81
CA ILE A 926 -26.22 29.71 46.04
C ILE A 926 -26.67 30.27 47.38
N GLU A 927 -27.68 31.15 47.35
CA GLU A 927 -28.31 31.72 48.55
C GLU A 927 -29.36 30.78 49.15
N GLY A 928 -30.01 29.95 48.30
CA GLY A 928 -31.02 29.00 48.76
C GLY A 928 -31.57 28.08 47.67
N HIS A 929 -32.18 26.98 48.09
CA HIS A 929 -32.88 26.03 47.22
C HIS A 929 -34.40 26.23 47.32
N ASN A 930 -35.08 26.34 46.18
CA ASN A 930 -36.53 26.52 46.10
C ASN A 930 -37.28 25.17 46.10
N LYS A 931 -38.54 25.19 46.53
CA LYS A 931 -39.43 24.01 46.56
C LYS A 931 -39.82 23.43 45.18
N ASP A 932 -39.32 24.00 44.09
CA ASP A 932 -39.54 23.57 42.71
C ASP A 932 -38.28 23.03 42.03
N GLY A 933 -37.22 22.73 42.79
CA GLY A 933 -35.95 22.22 42.28
C GLY A 933 -35.02 23.29 41.70
N SER A 934 -35.41 24.57 41.71
CA SER A 934 -34.56 25.67 41.23
C SER A 934 -33.76 26.31 42.37
N PHE A 935 -32.57 26.84 42.08
CA PHE A 935 -31.73 27.52 43.07
C PHE A 935 -31.79 29.04 42.91
N ALA A 936 -31.67 29.76 44.02
CA ALA A 936 -31.46 31.21 44.07
C ALA A 936 -29.95 31.50 44.14
N ILE A 937 -29.45 32.35 43.23
CA ILE A 937 -28.01 32.56 43.03
C ILE A 937 -27.69 34.06 43.07
N GLN A 938 -26.73 34.42 43.91
CA GLN A 938 -26.11 35.74 43.98
C GLN A 938 -24.80 35.69 43.20
N TYR A 939 -24.70 36.43 42.10
CA TYR A 939 -23.49 36.49 41.28
C TYR A 939 -22.44 37.45 41.87
N ASP A 940 -21.16 37.19 41.57
CA ASP A 940 -20.00 37.94 42.09
C ASP A 940 -19.93 39.41 41.60
N ASP A 941 -20.66 39.76 40.53
CA ASP A 941 -20.81 41.13 40.04
C ASP A 941 -21.89 41.94 40.77
N GLY A 942 -22.73 41.27 41.57
CA GLY A 942 -23.81 41.85 42.36
C GLY A 942 -25.21 41.54 41.84
N ASP A 943 -25.38 40.98 40.64
CA ASP A 943 -26.70 40.60 40.12
C ASP A 943 -27.26 39.33 40.78
N TYR A 944 -28.58 39.16 40.76
CA TYR A 944 -29.29 38.11 41.50
C TYR A 944 -30.34 37.40 40.63
N ALA A 945 -30.26 36.07 40.57
CA ALA A 945 -31.25 35.22 39.91
C ALA A 945 -32.01 34.38 40.96
N PRO A 946 -33.29 34.66 41.26
CA PRO A 946 -34.04 33.95 42.31
C PRO A 946 -34.41 32.50 41.95
N ARG A 947 -34.29 32.13 40.67
CA ARG A 947 -34.53 30.78 40.15
C ARG A 947 -33.63 30.49 38.97
N VAL A 948 -32.71 29.55 39.14
CA VAL A 948 -31.90 28.92 38.10
C VAL A 948 -32.15 27.42 38.15
N ASP A 949 -32.36 26.84 36.98
CA ASP A 949 -32.66 25.43 36.75
C ASP A 949 -31.36 24.59 36.86
N PRO A 950 -31.33 23.43 37.57
CA PRO A 950 -30.09 22.73 37.94
C PRO A 950 -29.09 22.48 36.79
N ARG A 951 -29.57 22.13 35.59
CA ARG A 951 -28.73 21.92 34.40
C ARG A 951 -27.99 23.17 33.89
N HIS A 952 -28.31 24.33 34.45
CA HIS A 952 -27.66 25.62 34.19
C HIS A 952 -26.81 26.09 35.38
N ILE A 953 -26.40 25.15 36.25
CA ILE A 953 -25.55 25.34 37.43
C ILE A 953 -24.43 24.29 37.40
N ARG A 954 -23.23 24.65 37.86
CA ARG A 954 -22.06 23.77 38.04
C ARG A 954 -21.28 24.23 39.27
N LEU A 955 -20.80 23.32 40.12
CA LEU A 955 -19.91 23.68 41.23
C LEU A 955 -18.59 24.33 40.73
N LEU A 956 -17.94 25.13 41.60
CA LEU A 956 -16.71 25.90 41.33
C LEU A 956 -15.52 25.46 42.21
#